data_AF-A0AAQ6A0I1-F1
#
_entry.id   AF-A0AAQ6A0I1-F1
#
_cell.length_a   1.000
_cell.length_b   1.000
_cell.length_c   1.000
_cell.angle_alpha   90.00
_cell.angle_beta   90.00
_cell.angle_gamma   90.00
#
_symmetry.space_group_name_H-M   'P 1'
#
loop_
_entity.id
_entity.type
_entity.pdbx_description
1 polymer ?
#
loop_
_entity_poly.entity_id
_entity_poly.type
_entity_poly.pdbx_seq_one_letter_code
_entity_poly.pdbx_strand_id
1 'polypeptide(L)'
;GRLACLLLGISVQVIWSVPLKSKFITFPGDILKNMTDSELAENYLKKFGYMDTLHRSGFQSMVSTSKALKRMQRQMGLEETGELDKSTLEAMKQPRCGVPDVANYKTFDGDLKWDHNDVTYRILNYSPDMESSLIDDAFARAFKVWSDVTPLTFTRLFSGEADIMISFGKANHGDPYPFDGKDGLLAHAYPPGPDMQGDAHFDDDEHWTLGKGPAVKTRYGNADGAMCHFPFTFEGKSYTTCTTEGRTDNLPWCSTTADYNRDKKFGFCPSELLYTFGGNADGAECVFPFIFLGEEYDSCTTEGRSDGYRWCATTDNFDKDKKFGFCPSRDTAVIGGNSEGEPCHFPFVFLGQKYTSCTSEGRGDGKLWCGTTDNYDEDKKWGFCPDQGYSLFLVAAHEFGHALGLDHSSIREALMYPMYSYVEDFSLHEDDIEGIQYLYGSKTGPDPNPPKPNPPTKTPYPDPDDTDPTDEPEPTEPTTTTTAVTPVDPTKDACKITKFDTITVIAGELHFFKDGLYWKMSSGRETGLKGPFSISDKWTELPAVIDSAFEDLLTRKQYFFSGTRFWVYQGKNVLGPRSIEKLGLPNTILKVEGALQRGKGKVLLFSGENYWRLDVKAQKIDRGYPRYTDTYFGGVPNDAHDVFHYKDHIYFCRDRFYWRMNSRRQVDRVGYVKYDLLNCSDASGTRY
;
A
#
# COMPACT_ATOMS: atom_id res chain seq x y z
N GLY A 1 -65.59 38.72 45.10
CA GLY A 1 -64.41 38.86 45.97
C GLY A 1 -63.26 38.13 45.32
N ARG A 2 -62.07 38.74 45.31
CA ARG A 2 -60.91 38.42 44.45
C ARG A 2 -60.28 37.05 44.69
N LEU A 3 -59.68 36.56 43.61
CA LEU A 3 -58.70 35.48 43.43
C LEU A 3 -57.69 35.34 44.59
N ALA A 4 -57.45 34.10 45.04
CA ALA A 4 -56.34 33.74 45.92
C ALA A 4 -55.37 32.81 45.17
N CYS A 5 -54.14 33.28 44.97
CA CYS A 5 -52.99 32.47 44.54
C CYS A 5 -52.42 31.72 45.73
N LEU A 6 -52.12 30.43 45.56
CA LEU A 6 -51.28 29.64 46.46
C LEU A 6 -50.04 29.20 45.67
N LEU A 7 -48.90 29.75 46.06
CA LEU A 7 -47.55 29.33 45.64
C LEU A 7 -47.10 28.19 46.57
N LEU A 8 -46.84 27.01 46.00
CA LEU A 8 -46.10 25.93 46.64
C LEU A 8 -44.72 25.84 45.99
N GLY A 9 -43.68 26.15 46.76
CA GLY A 9 -42.29 25.97 46.36
C GLY A 9 -41.90 24.50 46.44
N ILE A 10 -41.31 23.98 45.36
CA ILE A 10 -40.62 22.69 45.33
C ILE A 10 -39.13 22.97 45.20
N SER A 11 -38.38 22.61 46.23
CA SER A 11 -36.93 22.57 46.26
C SER A 11 -36.44 21.37 45.44
N VAL A 12 -35.82 21.63 44.29
CA VAL A 12 -35.14 20.61 43.49
C VAL A 12 -33.71 20.45 44.02
N GLN A 13 -33.42 19.32 44.67
CA GLN A 13 -32.04 18.90 44.90
C GLN A 13 -31.44 18.45 43.57
N VAL A 14 -30.52 19.25 43.03
CA VAL A 14 -29.68 18.87 41.92
C VAL A 14 -28.58 17.96 42.47
N ILE A 15 -28.67 16.65 42.18
CA ILE A 15 -27.55 15.72 42.35
C ILE A 15 -26.56 16.04 41.24
N TRP A 16 -25.45 16.68 41.59
CA TRP A 16 -24.31 16.84 40.70
C TRP A 16 -23.57 15.50 40.66
N SER A 17 -23.79 14.72 39.60
CA SER A 17 -22.89 13.62 39.26
C SER A 17 -21.53 14.22 38.89
N VAL A 18 -20.59 14.21 39.82
CA VAL A 18 -19.20 14.55 39.55
C VAL A 18 -18.67 13.49 38.57
N PRO A 19 -18.08 13.87 37.42
CA PRO A 19 -17.41 12.90 36.56
C PRO A 19 -16.26 12.30 37.36
N LEU A 20 -16.26 10.98 37.55
CA LEU A 20 -15.11 10.26 38.06
C LEU A 20 -13.93 10.59 37.15
N LYS A 21 -12.92 11.30 37.66
CA LYS A 21 -11.65 11.48 36.95
C LYS A 21 -11.07 10.09 36.76
N SER A 22 -11.05 9.61 35.51
CA SER A 22 -10.33 8.39 35.15
C SER A 22 -8.87 8.56 35.57
N LYS A 23 -8.36 7.61 36.35
CA LYS A 23 -6.94 7.56 36.72
C LYS A 23 -6.22 6.77 35.64
N PHE A 24 -5.39 7.43 34.84
CA PHE A 24 -4.51 6.75 33.90
C PHE A 24 -3.35 6.10 34.65
N ILE A 25 -3.06 4.85 34.32
CA ILE A 25 -1.93 4.10 34.88
C ILE A 25 -1.06 3.55 33.75
N THR A 26 0.21 3.32 34.03
CA THR A 26 1.10 2.63 33.10
C THR A 26 1.06 1.14 33.39
N PHE A 27 0.68 0.34 32.40
CA PHE A 27 0.65 -1.11 32.51
C PHE A 27 2.05 -1.70 32.28
N PRO A 28 2.46 -2.75 33.00
CA PRO A 28 3.73 -3.43 32.75
C PRO A 28 3.74 -4.07 31.36
N GLY A 29 4.82 -3.85 30.59
CA GLY A 29 4.97 -4.40 29.24
C GLY A 29 4.30 -3.58 28.13
N ASP A 30 3.62 -2.48 28.46
CA ASP A 30 3.03 -1.60 27.45
C ASP A 30 4.12 -0.78 26.75
N ILE A 31 4.39 -1.10 25.47
CA ILE A 31 5.46 -0.50 24.66
C ILE A 31 5.04 0.89 24.13
N LEU A 32 3.74 1.21 24.15
CA LEU A 32 3.22 2.52 23.82
C LEU A 32 3.61 3.51 24.93
N LYS A 33 4.82 4.04 24.76
CA LYS A 33 5.42 5.14 25.51
C LYS A 33 4.38 6.19 25.90
N ASN A 34 4.63 6.83 27.04
CA ASN A 34 4.19 8.20 27.34
C ASN A 34 4.81 9.21 26.34
N MET A 35 4.67 8.98 25.04
CA MET A 35 5.10 9.88 23.97
C MET A 35 4.08 10.99 23.86
N THR A 36 4.57 12.21 23.84
CA THR A 36 3.76 13.37 23.47
C THR A 36 3.33 13.25 22.00
N ASP A 37 2.21 13.87 21.63
CA ASP A 37 1.75 13.92 20.24
C ASP A 37 2.85 14.43 19.28
N SER A 38 3.70 15.36 19.75
CA SER A 38 4.83 15.86 18.97
C SER A 38 5.92 14.80 18.73
N GLU A 39 6.21 13.95 19.71
CA GLU A 39 7.18 12.87 19.56
C GLU A 39 6.63 11.76 18.66
N LEU A 40 5.32 11.47 18.76
CA LEU A 40 4.64 10.57 17.84
C LEU A 40 4.80 11.06 16.41
N ALA A 41 4.46 12.34 16.16
CA ALA A 41 4.57 12.93 14.85
C ALA A 41 6.00 12.90 14.31
N GLU A 42 7.00 13.27 15.12
CA GLU A 42 8.39 13.29 14.67
C GLU A 42 8.91 11.88 14.33
N ASN A 43 8.59 10.89 15.16
CA ASN A 43 8.98 9.50 14.90
C ASN A 43 8.26 8.95 13.66
N TYR A 44 6.96 9.22 13.53
CA TYR A 44 6.15 8.84 12.37
C TYR A 44 6.74 9.41 11.07
N LEU A 45 6.97 10.73 11.03
CA LEU A 45 7.49 11.41 9.85
C LEU A 45 8.89 10.94 9.46
N LYS A 46 9.74 10.56 10.42
CA LYS A 46 11.04 9.95 10.13
C LYS A 46 10.90 8.52 9.61
N LYS A 47 10.09 7.69 10.27
CA LYS A 47 9.91 6.26 9.95
C LYS A 47 9.41 6.08 8.52
N PHE A 48 8.45 6.90 8.11
CA PHE A 48 7.82 6.81 6.78
C PHE A 48 8.41 7.75 5.71
N GLY A 49 9.60 8.31 5.97
CA GLY A 49 10.40 9.02 4.95
C GLY A 49 10.02 10.49 4.68
N TYR A 50 9.13 11.08 5.47
CA TYR A 50 8.74 12.49 5.31
C TYR A 50 9.80 13.49 5.82
N MET A 51 10.72 13.05 6.69
CA MET A 51 11.84 13.83 7.25
C MET A 51 13.19 13.13 7.09
N ASP A 52 14.23 13.87 6.68
CA ASP A 52 15.62 13.37 6.62
C ASP A 52 16.27 13.29 8.01
N THR A 53 16.99 12.19 8.29
CA THR A 53 17.63 11.90 9.59
C THR A 53 19.05 12.47 9.77
N LEU A 54 19.54 13.29 8.84
CA LEU A 54 20.92 13.81 8.91
C LEU A 54 21.07 14.88 10.00
N HIS A 55 21.52 14.44 11.18
CA HIS A 55 22.11 15.30 12.21
C HIS A 55 23.28 16.11 11.63
N ARG A 56 23.08 17.41 11.43
CA ARG A 56 24.17 18.38 11.36
C ARG A 56 23.92 19.55 12.31
N SER A 57 24.97 19.79 13.09
CA SER A 57 25.20 20.79 14.13
C SER A 57 24.42 22.08 13.97
N GLY A 58 23.94 22.56 15.13
CA GLY A 58 23.03 23.68 15.32
C GLY A 58 23.27 24.87 14.40
N PHE A 59 22.41 25.00 13.38
CA PHE A 59 21.69 26.24 13.04
C PHE A 59 20.65 26.07 11.91
N GLN A 60 20.29 24.84 11.50
CA GLN A 60 19.39 24.67 10.33
C GLN A 60 18.65 23.32 10.22
N SER A 61 18.32 22.65 11.35
CA SER A 61 17.59 21.37 11.33
C SER A 61 16.07 21.50 11.28
N MET A 62 15.55 22.61 10.75
CA MET A 62 14.12 22.77 10.50
C MET A 62 13.85 22.54 9.02
N VAL A 63 13.95 21.28 8.55
CA VAL A 63 12.90 20.84 7.62
C VAL A 63 11.63 21.07 8.42
N SER A 64 10.90 22.15 8.11
CA SER A 64 9.75 22.56 8.91
C SER A 64 8.87 21.33 9.12
N THR A 65 8.67 20.91 10.37
CA THR A 65 7.75 19.81 10.71
C THR A 65 6.42 20.01 9.99
N SER A 66 6.00 21.26 9.84
CA SER A 66 4.85 21.66 9.03
C SER A 66 4.92 21.23 7.56
N LYS A 67 6.08 21.35 6.88
CA LYS A 67 6.25 20.87 5.49
C LYS A 67 6.19 19.35 5.40
N ALA A 68 6.79 18.65 6.35
CA ALA A 68 6.72 17.18 6.42
C ALA A 68 5.29 16.71 6.69
N LEU A 69 4.59 17.38 7.61
CA LEU A 69 3.17 17.17 7.91
C LEU A 69 2.30 17.40 6.67
N LYS A 70 2.49 18.47 5.91
CA LYS A 70 1.73 18.69 4.65
C LYS A 70 1.92 17.59 3.64
N ARG A 71 3.15 17.07 3.50
CA ARG A 71 3.43 15.94 2.60
C ARG A 71 2.71 14.68 3.04
N MET A 72 2.77 14.39 4.34
CA MET A 72 2.06 13.26 4.94
C MET A 72 0.55 13.42 4.79
N GLN A 73 0.00 14.59 5.12
CA GLN A 73 -1.43 14.89 5.02
C GLN A 73 -1.92 14.69 3.59
N ARG A 74 -1.18 15.18 2.60
CA ARG A 74 -1.47 14.94 1.18
C ARG A 74 -1.48 13.45 0.85
N GLN A 75 -0.47 12.69 1.28
CA GLN A 75 -0.41 11.24 1.03
C GLN A 75 -1.62 10.51 1.64
N MET A 76 -2.09 10.95 2.80
CA MET A 76 -3.25 10.39 3.49
C MET A 76 -4.60 10.95 3.00
N GLY A 77 -4.62 11.81 1.98
CA GLY A 77 -5.83 12.50 1.52
C GLY A 77 -6.47 13.40 2.60
N LEU A 78 -5.68 13.93 3.52
CA LEU A 78 -6.08 14.91 4.54
C LEU A 78 -5.89 16.35 4.04
N GLU A 79 -6.53 17.30 4.70
CA GLU A 79 -6.30 18.73 4.44
C GLU A 79 -4.84 19.10 4.81
N GLU A 80 -4.14 19.78 3.90
CA GLU A 80 -2.72 20.15 4.04
C GLU A 80 -2.49 21.35 4.98
N THR A 81 -2.95 21.23 6.23
CA THR A 81 -2.82 22.27 7.26
C THR A 81 -1.35 22.49 7.64
N GLY A 82 -0.55 21.44 7.63
CA GLY A 82 0.82 21.43 8.16
C GLY A 82 0.86 21.59 9.68
N GLU A 83 -0.25 21.32 10.35
CA GLU A 83 -0.41 21.35 11.80
C GLU A 83 -0.75 19.96 12.31
N LEU A 84 -0.45 19.71 13.58
CA LEU A 84 -0.78 18.44 14.24
C LEU A 84 -2.22 18.50 14.76
N ASP A 85 -3.16 18.68 13.85
CA ASP A 85 -4.59 18.72 14.15
C ASP A 85 -5.13 17.33 14.52
N LYS A 86 -6.35 17.31 15.06
CA LYS A 86 -6.99 16.07 15.51
C LYS A 86 -7.04 15.02 14.40
N SER A 87 -7.44 15.40 13.18
CA SER A 87 -7.50 14.48 12.03
C SER A 87 -6.14 13.88 11.70
N THR A 88 -5.07 14.67 11.76
CA THR A 88 -3.70 14.22 11.50
C THR A 88 -3.25 13.24 12.57
N LEU A 89 -3.57 13.51 13.84
CA LEU A 89 -3.23 12.62 14.96
C LEU A 89 -4.00 11.29 14.91
N GLU A 90 -5.30 11.33 14.62
CA GLU A 90 -6.09 10.11 14.46
C GLU A 90 -5.54 9.27 13.30
N ALA A 91 -5.17 9.89 12.17
CA ALA A 91 -4.58 9.17 11.04
C ALA A 91 -3.19 8.59 11.35
N MET A 92 -2.35 9.27 12.13
CA MET A 92 -1.05 8.73 12.58
C MET A 92 -1.19 7.56 13.56
N LYS A 93 -2.30 7.49 14.30
CA LYS A 93 -2.61 6.42 15.26
C LYS A 93 -3.35 5.25 14.61
N GLN A 94 -3.77 5.39 13.36
CA GLN A 94 -4.47 4.35 12.64
C GLN A 94 -3.48 3.22 12.29
N PRO A 95 -3.89 1.94 12.45
CA PRO A 95 -3.08 0.79 12.03
C PRO A 95 -2.76 0.82 10.53
N ARG A 96 -1.54 0.45 10.16
CA ARG A 96 -1.01 0.62 8.80
C ARG A 96 0.11 -0.36 8.44
N CYS A 97 0.45 -0.39 7.16
CA CYS A 97 1.64 -1.07 6.64
C CYS A 97 2.93 -0.39 7.15
N GLY A 98 3.96 -1.18 7.46
CA GLY A 98 5.28 -0.75 7.93
C GLY A 98 6.20 -0.17 6.86
N VAL A 99 5.84 -0.32 5.57
CA VAL A 99 6.62 0.17 4.43
C VAL A 99 6.63 1.72 4.39
N PRO A 100 7.78 2.39 4.14
CA PRO A 100 7.83 3.85 4.04
C PRO A 100 7.00 4.44 2.88
N ASP A 101 6.25 5.52 3.12
CA ASP A 101 5.43 6.19 2.10
C ASP A 101 6.26 7.00 1.10
N VAL A 102 7.32 7.63 1.61
CA VAL A 102 8.24 8.41 0.79
C VAL A 102 9.50 7.60 0.63
N ALA A 103 9.64 7.00 -0.55
CA ALA A 103 10.82 6.28 -0.99
C ALA A 103 12.09 7.11 -0.75
N ASN A 104 12.81 6.76 0.32
CA ASN A 104 14.24 6.99 0.47
C ASN A 104 14.93 5.62 0.38
N TYR A 105 14.45 4.73 -0.51
CA TYR A 105 15.10 3.47 -0.88
C TYR A 105 16.42 3.77 -1.61
N LYS A 106 17.40 4.29 -0.88
CA LYS A 106 18.81 4.35 -1.29
C LYS A 106 19.49 2.99 -1.11
N THR A 107 18.76 1.95 -0.68
CA THR A 107 19.30 0.65 -0.29
C THR A 107 19.22 -0.43 -1.37
N PHE A 108 18.35 -0.28 -2.38
CA PHE A 108 18.12 -1.36 -3.36
C PHE A 108 18.38 -0.85 -4.79
N ASP A 109 19.43 -1.37 -5.42
CA ASP A 109 19.76 -1.16 -6.83
C ASP A 109 19.00 -2.21 -7.67
N GLY A 110 18.02 -1.82 -8.50
CA GLY A 110 17.31 -2.77 -9.37
C GLY A 110 16.03 -2.25 -10.01
N ASP A 111 15.47 -3.01 -10.95
CA ASP A 111 14.08 -2.85 -11.38
C ASP A 111 13.20 -3.58 -10.34
N LEU A 112 12.23 -2.89 -9.73
CA LEU A 112 11.37 -3.41 -8.65
C LEU A 112 10.31 -4.39 -9.21
N LYS A 113 10.72 -5.40 -9.96
CA LYS A 113 9.82 -6.36 -10.63
C LYS A 113 10.54 -7.70 -10.77
N TRP A 114 9.83 -8.80 -10.54
CA TRP A 114 10.32 -10.13 -10.92
C TRP A 114 10.55 -10.24 -12.43
N ASP A 115 11.66 -10.88 -12.82
CA ASP A 115 12.03 -11.13 -14.22
C ASP A 115 11.33 -12.36 -14.82
N HIS A 116 10.52 -13.04 -14.02
CA HIS A 116 9.74 -14.22 -14.34
C HIS A 116 8.30 -14.06 -13.85
N ASN A 117 7.38 -14.89 -14.37
CA ASN A 117 5.96 -14.82 -14.03
C ASN A 117 5.49 -15.91 -13.06
N ASP A 118 6.23 -17.02 -12.93
CA ASP A 118 5.92 -18.07 -11.95
C ASP A 118 6.69 -17.79 -10.66
N VAL A 119 6.08 -16.99 -9.78
CA VAL A 119 6.68 -16.54 -8.53
C VAL A 119 6.41 -17.60 -7.47
N THR A 120 7.46 -18.05 -6.80
CA THR A 120 7.36 -19.04 -5.74
C THR A 120 7.22 -18.38 -4.38
N TYR A 121 6.47 -18.99 -3.47
CA TYR A 121 6.36 -18.51 -2.10
C TYR A 121 6.48 -19.65 -1.08
N ARG A 122 6.95 -19.33 0.12
CA ARG A 122 7.06 -20.29 1.21
C ARG A 122 6.66 -19.66 2.53
N ILE A 123 5.84 -20.38 3.29
CA ILE A 123 5.46 -20.00 4.65
C ILE A 123 6.45 -20.63 5.63
N LEU A 124 7.14 -19.80 6.40
CA LEU A 124 8.20 -20.22 7.33
C LEU A 124 7.65 -20.63 8.70
N ASN A 125 6.69 -19.88 9.22
CA ASN A 125 5.99 -20.10 10.48
C ASN A 125 4.55 -19.57 10.39
N TYR A 126 3.77 -19.76 11.45
CA TYR A 126 2.36 -19.38 11.52
C TYR A 126 2.09 -18.66 12.82
N SER A 127 1.16 -17.70 12.78
CA SER A 127 0.59 -17.09 13.98
C SER A 127 -0.25 -18.09 14.77
N PRO A 128 -0.25 -18.06 16.12
CA PRO A 128 -1.02 -18.99 16.93
C PRO A 128 -2.52 -18.63 16.99
N ASP A 129 -2.89 -17.43 16.52
CA ASP A 129 -4.24 -16.86 16.53
C ASP A 129 -5.21 -17.54 15.56
N MET A 130 -4.69 -18.14 14.49
CA MET A 130 -5.48 -18.78 13.44
C MET A 130 -4.94 -20.18 13.14
N GLU A 131 -5.85 -21.09 12.78
CA GLU A 131 -5.43 -22.40 12.31
C GLU A 131 -4.59 -22.26 11.02
N SER A 132 -3.49 -23.01 10.92
CA SER A 132 -2.59 -22.97 9.76
C SER A 132 -3.30 -23.17 8.42
N SER A 133 -4.39 -23.96 8.38
CA SER A 133 -5.17 -24.15 7.15
C SER A 133 -5.96 -22.91 6.73
N LEU A 134 -6.37 -22.05 7.67
CA LEU A 134 -6.99 -20.76 7.37
C LEU A 134 -5.95 -19.72 6.93
N ILE A 135 -4.75 -19.76 7.53
CA ILE A 135 -3.62 -18.92 7.12
C ILE A 135 -3.19 -19.26 5.69
N ASP A 136 -3.04 -20.55 5.39
CA ASP A 136 -2.74 -21.05 4.05
C ASP A 136 -3.76 -20.57 3.01
N ASP A 137 -5.06 -20.65 3.32
CA ASP A 137 -6.13 -20.16 2.45
C ASP A 137 -6.09 -18.63 2.29
N ALA A 138 -5.87 -17.89 3.38
CA ALA A 138 -5.79 -16.43 3.34
C ALA A 138 -4.65 -15.96 2.43
N PHE A 139 -3.46 -16.54 2.55
CA PHE A 139 -2.33 -16.22 1.67
C PHE A 139 -2.57 -16.67 0.23
N ALA A 140 -3.13 -17.86 -0.01
CA ALA A 140 -3.46 -18.30 -1.36
C ALA A 140 -4.47 -17.36 -2.05
N ARG A 141 -5.51 -16.91 -1.32
CA ARG A 141 -6.46 -15.92 -1.82
C ARG A 141 -5.81 -14.56 -2.03
N ALA A 142 -4.92 -14.12 -1.15
CA ALA A 142 -4.17 -12.88 -1.32
C ALA A 142 -3.29 -12.87 -2.58
N PHE A 143 -2.62 -13.98 -2.90
CA PHE A 143 -1.92 -14.12 -4.20
C PHE A 143 -2.89 -14.18 -5.39
N LYS A 144 -4.06 -14.79 -5.19
CA LYS A 144 -5.10 -14.86 -6.22
C LYS A 144 -5.56 -13.47 -6.67
N VAL A 145 -5.63 -12.51 -5.75
CA VAL A 145 -5.95 -11.09 -6.05
C VAL A 145 -5.10 -10.55 -7.20
N TRP A 146 -3.79 -10.82 -7.18
CA TRP A 146 -2.85 -10.33 -8.19
C TRP A 146 -2.81 -11.18 -9.47
N SER A 147 -2.92 -12.51 -9.34
CA SER A 147 -2.93 -13.41 -10.51
C SER A 147 -4.24 -13.37 -11.31
N ASP A 148 -5.34 -12.90 -10.72
CA ASP A 148 -6.60 -12.70 -11.45
C ASP A 148 -6.49 -11.62 -12.54
N VAL A 149 -5.64 -10.60 -12.32
CA VAL A 149 -5.50 -9.44 -13.21
C VAL A 149 -4.18 -9.40 -13.98
N THR A 150 -3.28 -10.35 -13.75
CA THR A 150 -1.96 -10.43 -14.41
C THR A 150 -1.67 -11.84 -14.97
N PRO A 151 -0.63 -11.99 -15.80
CA PRO A 151 -0.10 -13.31 -16.18
C PRO A 151 0.68 -14.04 -15.08
N LEU A 152 0.79 -13.47 -13.87
CA LEU A 152 1.55 -14.09 -12.77
C LEU A 152 0.89 -15.38 -12.30
N THR A 153 1.71 -16.37 -11.97
CA THR A 153 1.31 -17.58 -11.24
C THR A 153 2.09 -17.67 -9.95
N PHE A 154 1.47 -18.28 -8.94
CA PHE A 154 2.07 -18.40 -7.62
C PHE A 154 2.17 -19.86 -7.21
N THR A 155 3.39 -20.31 -6.93
CA THR A 155 3.66 -21.72 -6.61
C THR A 155 4.21 -21.84 -5.19
N ARG A 156 3.46 -22.52 -4.31
CA ARG A 156 3.90 -22.76 -2.94
C ARG A 156 5.02 -23.81 -2.88
N LEU A 157 6.12 -23.46 -2.23
CA LEU A 157 7.20 -24.38 -1.86
C LEU A 157 7.10 -24.78 -0.39
N PHE A 158 7.47 -26.02 -0.09
CA PHE A 158 7.49 -26.57 1.28
C PHE A 158 8.91 -26.76 1.83
N SER A 159 9.92 -26.59 0.98
CA SER A 159 11.34 -26.72 1.33
C SER A 159 12.18 -25.89 0.38
N GLY A 160 13.37 -25.48 0.82
CA GLY A 160 14.25 -24.62 0.03
C GLY A 160 13.88 -23.14 0.11
N GLU A 161 14.55 -22.34 -0.68
CA GLU A 161 14.34 -20.90 -0.80
C GLU A 161 13.30 -20.63 -1.89
N ALA A 162 12.38 -19.70 -1.63
CA ALA A 162 11.35 -19.26 -2.56
C ALA A 162 11.57 -17.76 -2.84
N ASP A 163 10.90 -17.22 -3.87
CA ASP A 163 11.00 -15.79 -4.21
C ASP A 163 10.37 -14.89 -3.14
N ILE A 164 9.34 -15.40 -2.44
CA ILE A 164 8.67 -14.71 -1.33
C ILE A 164 8.67 -15.60 -0.10
N MET A 165 9.48 -15.26 0.91
CA MET A 165 9.45 -15.94 2.21
C MET A 165 8.51 -15.21 3.16
N ILE A 166 7.49 -15.91 3.64
CA ILE A 166 6.44 -15.36 4.49
C ILE A 166 6.70 -15.79 5.92
N SER A 167 6.77 -14.84 6.85
CA SER A 167 6.92 -15.14 8.27
C SER A 167 6.14 -14.20 9.18
N PHE A 168 5.86 -14.69 10.39
CA PHE A 168 5.32 -13.93 11.50
C PHE A 168 6.46 -13.65 12.50
N GLY A 169 6.54 -12.44 13.01
CA GLY A 169 7.58 -12.04 13.94
C GLY A 169 7.14 -10.91 14.86
N LYS A 170 7.76 -10.80 16.03
CA LYS A 170 7.49 -9.76 17.02
C LYS A 170 8.64 -8.78 17.08
N ALA A 171 8.35 -7.50 17.31
CA ALA A 171 9.33 -6.44 17.50
C ALA A 171 10.56 -6.60 16.58
N ASN A 172 11.74 -6.96 17.12
CA ASN A 172 12.90 -7.35 16.30
C ASN A 172 12.80 -8.82 15.86
N HIS A 173 12.58 -9.03 14.57
CA HIS A 173 12.33 -10.32 13.96
C HIS A 173 13.37 -10.71 12.89
N GLY A 174 14.58 -10.17 12.99
CA GLY A 174 15.72 -10.58 12.16
C GLY A 174 16.06 -9.65 10.99
N ASP A 175 15.37 -8.53 10.85
CA ASP A 175 15.66 -7.48 9.88
C ASP A 175 15.82 -6.09 10.56
N PRO A 176 16.27 -5.04 9.82
CA PRO A 176 16.47 -3.70 10.39
C PRO A 176 15.20 -2.91 10.76
N TYR A 177 14.00 -3.45 10.51
CA TYR A 177 12.72 -2.75 10.62
C TYR A 177 11.83 -3.39 11.70
N PRO A 178 12.06 -3.10 12.99
CA PRO A 178 11.28 -3.73 14.04
C PRO A 178 9.81 -3.27 14.05
N PHE A 179 8.92 -4.20 14.40
CA PHE A 179 7.52 -3.94 14.74
C PHE A 179 7.38 -3.23 16.09
N ASP A 180 6.18 -2.71 16.37
CA ASP A 180 5.86 -1.88 17.53
C ASP A 180 4.86 -2.48 18.53
N GLY A 181 4.46 -3.73 18.32
CA GLY A 181 3.55 -4.46 19.20
C GLY A 181 2.10 -4.35 18.73
N LYS A 182 1.13 -4.53 19.63
CA LYS A 182 -0.29 -4.51 19.26
C LYS A 182 -0.76 -3.16 18.67
N ASP A 183 -1.37 -3.23 17.50
CA ASP A 183 -1.75 -2.12 16.61
C ASP A 183 -0.54 -1.34 16.07
N GLY A 184 -0.77 -0.31 15.26
CA GLY A 184 0.34 0.43 14.65
C GLY A 184 0.82 -0.26 13.38
N LEU A 185 1.98 -0.91 13.39
CA LEU A 185 2.49 -1.62 12.22
C LEU A 185 1.94 -3.05 12.14
N LEU A 186 1.19 -3.33 11.07
CA LEU A 186 0.60 -4.66 10.90
C LEU A 186 1.55 -5.66 10.26
N ALA A 187 2.30 -5.20 9.26
CA ALA A 187 3.17 -6.04 8.44
C ALA A 187 4.10 -5.14 7.60
N HIS A 188 5.10 -5.73 6.97
CA HIS A 188 5.83 -5.10 5.87
C HIS A 188 6.30 -6.16 4.87
N ALA A 189 6.60 -5.74 3.65
CA ALA A 189 7.30 -6.57 2.67
C ALA A 189 8.39 -5.80 1.94
N TYR A 190 9.39 -6.55 1.49
CA TYR A 190 10.46 -6.03 0.64
C TYR A 190 10.07 -6.10 -0.83
N PRO A 191 10.56 -5.16 -1.67
CA PRO A 191 10.34 -5.24 -3.11
C PRO A 191 11.06 -6.45 -3.73
N PRO A 192 10.73 -6.85 -4.98
CA PRO A 192 11.37 -7.95 -5.71
C PRO A 192 12.89 -7.86 -5.79
N GLY A 193 13.58 -9.00 -5.67
CA GLY A 193 15.05 -9.09 -5.81
C GLY A 193 15.66 -10.29 -5.08
N PRO A 194 16.99 -10.40 -5.02
CA PRO A 194 17.67 -11.48 -4.30
C PRO A 194 17.65 -11.32 -2.77
N ASP A 195 17.90 -12.44 -2.08
CA ASP A 195 18.01 -12.56 -0.62
C ASP A 195 16.68 -12.20 0.08
N MET A 196 16.66 -11.20 0.97
CA MET A 196 15.47 -10.77 1.72
C MET A 196 14.45 -9.99 0.85
N GLN A 197 14.78 -9.73 -0.41
CA GLN A 197 13.88 -9.00 -1.32
C GLN A 197 12.75 -9.93 -1.77
N GLY A 198 11.51 -9.44 -1.68
CA GLY A 198 10.29 -10.24 -1.85
C GLY A 198 9.70 -10.74 -0.53
N ASP A 199 10.49 -10.83 0.55
CA ASP A 199 10.01 -11.37 1.82
C ASP A 199 8.91 -10.50 2.44
N ALA A 200 7.92 -11.16 3.05
CA ALA A 200 6.77 -10.54 3.69
C ALA A 200 6.68 -10.97 5.17
N HIS A 201 6.73 -9.99 6.06
CA HIS A 201 6.73 -10.17 7.51
C HIS A 201 5.45 -9.60 8.11
N PHE A 202 4.80 -10.36 8.99
CA PHE A 202 3.56 -10.00 9.66
C PHE A 202 3.82 -9.87 11.17
N ASP A 203 3.29 -8.83 11.81
CA ASP A 203 3.48 -8.63 13.24
C ASP A 203 2.70 -9.67 14.05
N ASP A 204 3.40 -10.53 14.78
CA ASP A 204 2.79 -11.59 15.61
C ASP A 204 2.35 -11.09 16.99
N ASP A 205 2.50 -9.79 17.27
CA ASP A 205 1.81 -9.11 18.39
C ASP A 205 0.39 -8.66 18.02
N GLU A 206 -0.03 -8.84 16.75
CA GLU A 206 -1.37 -8.52 16.27
C GLU A 206 -2.39 -9.63 16.42
N HIS A 207 -3.66 -9.23 16.53
CA HIS A 207 -4.76 -10.19 16.50
C HIS A 207 -5.11 -10.55 15.06
N TRP A 208 -4.59 -11.66 14.54
CA TRP A 208 -4.88 -12.08 13.17
C TRP A 208 -6.25 -12.76 13.08
N THR A 209 -7.09 -12.24 12.19
CA THR A 209 -8.43 -12.75 11.95
C THR A 209 -8.77 -12.76 10.44
N LEU A 210 -10.03 -13.01 10.10
CA LEU A 210 -10.57 -12.75 8.76
C LEU A 210 -11.22 -11.35 8.66
N GLY A 211 -11.04 -10.50 9.67
CA GLY A 211 -11.47 -9.11 9.76
C GLY A 211 -12.79 -8.86 10.50
N LYS A 212 -13.42 -9.91 11.04
CA LYS A 212 -14.69 -9.83 11.80
C LYS A 212 -14.60 -10.45 13.19
N GLY A 213 -13.43 -10.43 13.80
CA GLY A 213 -13.13 -11.15 15.04
C GLY A 213 -12.72 -12.60 14.81
N PRO A 214 -12.68 -13.42 15.87
CA PRO A 214 -12.04 -14.73 15.85
C PRO A 214 -12.55 -15.66 14.75
N ALA A 215 -11.62 -16.14 13.92
CA ALA A 215 -11.89 -17.10 12.87
C ALA A 215 -11.62 -18.53 13.37
N VAL A 216 -12.57 -19.10 14.11
CA VAL A 216 -12.38 -20.38 14.78
C VAL A 216 -12.98 -21.53 13.96
N LYS A 217 -12.13 -22.47 13.54
CA LYS A 217 -12.58 -23.73 12.95
C LYS A 217 -12.77 -24.78 14.03
N THR A 218 -13.90 -25.47 13.98
CA THR A 218 -14.23 -26.47 14.98
C THR A 218 -13.45 -27.77 14.79
N ARG A 219 -13.16 -28.44 15.91
CA ARG A 219 -12.62 -29.80 16.00
C ARG A 219 -13.66 -30.72 16.65
N TYR A 220 -13.80 -31.93 16.14
CA TYR A 220 -14.76 -32.93 16.59
C TYR A 220 -16.21 -32.38 16.67
N GLY A 221 -17.06 -33.00 17.49
CA GLY A 221 -18.49 -32.65 17.57
C GLY A 221 -19.26 -33.12 16.33
N ASN A 222 -20.45 -32.57 16.12
CA ASN A 222 -21.34 -32.94 15.01
C ASN A 222 -21.25 -31.96 13.82
N ALA A 223 -20.28 -31.04 13.87
CA ALA A 223 -19.97 -30.06 12.86
C ALA A 223 -18.44 -29.87 12.68
N ASP A 224 -17.65 -30.92 12.91
CA ASP A 224 -16.18 -30.92 12.77
C ASP A 224 -15.71 -30.25 11.46
N GLY A 225 -14.72 -29.36 11.57
CA GLY A 225 -14.16 -28.60 10.46
C GLY A 225 -15.01 -27.41 9.99
N ALA A 226 -16.22 -27.20 10.52
CA ALA A 226 -17.01 -26.00 10.21
C ALA A 226 -16.54 -24.80 11.04
N MET A 227 -16.73 -23.59 10.53
CA MET A 227 -16.44 -22.37 11.26
C MET A 227 -17.46 -22.13 12.36
N CYS A 228 -16.99 -21.65 13.51
CA CYS A 228 -17.84 -21.08 14.54
C CYS A 228 -18.63 -19.91 13.96
N HIS A 229 -19.89 -19.79 14.38
CA HIS A 229 -20.74 -18.66 14.03
C HIS A 229 -20.75 -17.69 15.20
N PHE A 230 -20.07 -16.55 15.07
CA PHE A 230 -20.12 -15.49 16.08
C PHE A 230 -20.95 -14.30 15.58
N PRO A 231 -21.88 -13.76 16.40
CA PRO A 231 -22.35 -14.32 17.66
C PRO A 231 -23.25 -15.56 17.47
N PHE A 232 -23.33 -16.43 18.47
CA PHE A 232 -24.37 -17.48 18.56
C PHE A 232 -25.11 -17.45 19.88
N THR A 233 -26.34 -17.96 19.89
CA THR A 233 -27.19 -18.03 21.09
C THR A 233 -27.19 -19.44 21.69
N PHE A 234 -26.93 -19.54 23.01
CA PHE A 234 -27.05 -20.75 23.82
C PHE A 234 -27.68 -20.40 25.18
N GLU A 235 -28.73 -21.13 25.57
CA GLU A 235 -29.49 -20.90 26.83
C GLU A 235 -29.92 -19.43 27.06
N GLY A 236 -30.28 -18.73 25.98
CA GLY A 236 -30.73 -17.34 26.03
C GLY A 236 -29.60 -16.31 26.20
N LYS A 237 -28.34 -16.73 26.21
CA LYS A 237 -27.15 -15.86 26.19
C LYS A 237 -26.52 -15.87 24.79
N SER A 238 -25.97 -14.72 24.40
CA SER A 238 -25.23 -14.54 23.15
C SER A 238 -23.73 -14.63 23.43
N TYR A 239 -23.01 -15.40 22.63
CA TYR A 239 -21.57 -15.62 22.75
C TYR A 239 -20.87 -15.15 21.48
N THR A 240 -19.86 -14.31 21.63
CA THR A 240 -18.99 -13.79 20.55
C THR A 240 -17.63 -14.48 20.49
N THR A 241 -17.38 -15.39 21.42
CA THR A 241 -16.21 -16.27 21.54
C THR A 241 -16.69 -17.65 21.99
N CYS A 242 -15.79 -18.63 22.01
CA CYS A 242 -16.04 -19.94 22.54
C CYS A 242 -16.30 -19.91 24.04
N THR A 243 -17.11 -20.85 24.48
CA THR A 243 -17.53 -20.95 25.87
C THR A 243 -17.31 -22.36 26.39
N THR A 244 -17.08 -22.48 27.69
CA THR A 244 -17.12 -23.76 28.42
C THR A 244 -18.47 -23.98 29.10
N GLU A 245 -19.39 -23.01 29.00
CA GLU A 245 -20.71 -23.08 29.63
C GLU A 245 -21.48 -24.31 29.11
N GLY A 246 -22.14 -25.02 30.03
CA GLY A 246 -22.84 -26.28 29.75
C GLY A 246 -21.94 -27.53 29.70
N ARG A 247 -20.63 -27.41 29.99
CA ARG A 247 -19.69 -28.54 30.03
C ARG A 247 -18.99 -28.69 31.38
N THR A 248 -18.59 -29.92 31.71
CA THR A 248 -17.86 -30.27 32.96
C THR A 248 -16.39 -30.58 32.74
N ASP A 249 -15.97 -30.80 31.49
CA ASP A 249 -14.60 -31.12 31.11
C ASP A 249 -13.78 -29.87 30.72
N ASN A 250 -14.35 -28.68 30.89
CA ASN A 250 -13.73 -27.38 30.58
C ASN A 250 -13.26 -27.22 29.12
N LEU A 251 -13.70 -28.08 28.20
CA LEU A 251 -13.37 -27.94 26.78
C LEU A 251 -14.18 -26.78 26.16
N PRO A 252 -13.52 -25.78 25.55
CA PRO A 252 -14.21 -24.68 24.90
C PRO A 252 -14.93 -25.18 23.64
N TRP A 253 -16.14 -24.68 23.41
CA TRP A 253 -16.96 -25.03 22.25
C TRP A 253 -17.70 -23.82 21.70
N CYS A 254 -18.16 -23.94 20.46
CA CYS A 254 -18.97 -22.93 19.79
C CYS A 254 -20.09 -23.58 18.97
N SER A 255 -21.15 -22.81 18.71
CA SER A 255 -22.12 -23.16 17.69
C SER A 255 -21.59 -22.81 16.30
N THR A 256 -21.91 -23.62 15.30
CA THR A 256 -21.62 -23.32 13.88
C THR A 256 -22.82 -22.66 13.18
N THR A 257 -23.81 -22.24 13.97
CA THR A 257 -25.05 -21.58 13.55
C THR A 257 -25.45 -20.50 14.56
N ALA A 258 -26.26 -19.53 14.13
CA ALA A 258 -26.68 -18.41 14.99
C ALA A 258 -27.48 -18.82 16.24
N ASP A 259 -28.23 -19.93 16.20
CA ASP A 259 -29.03 -20.42 17.34
C ASP A 259 -28.78 -21.91 17.59
N TYR A 260 -27.90 -22.18 18.56
CA TYR A 260 -27.60 -23.55 18.97
C TYR A 260 -28.83 -24.25 19.55
N ASN A 261 -29.71 -23.51 20.23
CA ASN A 261 -30.88 -24.13 20.88
C ASN A 261 -31.82 -24.75 19.85
N ARG A 262 -31.88 -24.18 18.65
CA ARG A 262 -32.62 -24.71 17.50
C ARG A 262 -31.84 -25.76 16.73
N ASP A 263 -30.61 -25.44 16.31
CA ASP A 263 -29.91 -26.21 15.27
C ASP A 263 -29.04 -27.34 15.82
N LYS A 264 -28.60 -27.22 17.09
CA LYS A 264 -27.75 -28.20 17.80
C LYS A 264 -26.47 -28.56 17.05
N LYS A 265 -25.96 -27.66 16.20
CA LYS A 265 -24.70 -27.81 15.46
C LYS A 265 -23.56 -27.14 16.19
N PHE A 266 -22.55 -27.92 16.56
CA PHE A 266 -21.41 -27.44 17.33
C PHE A 266 -20.16 -28.27 17.06
N GLY A 267 -19.03 -27.70 17.44
CA GLY A 267 -17.79 -28.44 17.66
C GLY A 267 -16.92 -27.71 18.67
N PHE A 268 -15.75 -28.29 18.96
CA PHE A 268 -14.84 -27.75 19.96
C PHE A 268 -13.90 -26.72 19.34
N CYS A 269 -13.55 -25.74 20.14
CA CYS A 269 -12.60 -24.72 19.75
C CYS A 269 -11.16 -25.18 20.00
N PRO A 270 -10.16 -24.56 19.36
CA PRO A 270 -8.77 -24.88 19.59
C PRO A 270 -8.42 -24.86 21.07
N SER A 271 -7.83 -25.96 21.53
CA SER A 271 -7.31 -26.10 22.88
C SER A 271 -6.19 -27.11 22.88
N GLU A 272 -5.19 -26.81 23.69
CA GLU A 272 -4.08 -27.65 24.07
C GLU A 272 -4.51 -29.01 24.67
N LEU A 273 -5.75 -29.08 25.19
CA LEU A 273 -6.39 -30.29 25.69
C LEU A 273 -6.95 -31.20 24.59
N LEU A 274 -6.93 -30.75 23.33
CA LEU A 274 -7.44 -31.49 22.18
C LEU A 274 -6.34 -31.87 21.20
N TYR A 275 -5.38 -30.97 21.00
CA TYR A 275 -4.24 -31.17 20.11
C TYR A 275 -3.16 -30.12 20.36
N THR A 276 -1.96 -30.42 19.87
CA THR A 276 -0.89 -29.44 19.68
C THR A 276 -0.59 -29.27 18.19
N PHE A 277 0.08 -28.19 17.80
CA PHE A 277 0.56 -28.02 16.42
C PHE A 277 2.08 -27.90 16.39
N GLY A 278 2.67 -28.16 15.22
CA GLY A 278 4.13 -28.18 15.06
C GLY A 278 4.81 -29.17 16.01
N GLY A 279 5.97 -28.78 16.54
CA GLY A 279 6.77 -29.61 17.43
C GLY A 279 7.16 -30.95 16.81
N ASN A 280 7.26 -31.98 17.64
CA ASN A 280 7.63 -33.34 17.22
C ASN A 280 6.66 -34.41 17.76
N ALA A 281 5.49 -33.98 18.24
CA ALA A 281 4.46 -34.81 18.84
C ALA A 281 3.31 -35.17 17.88
N ASP A 282 3.40 -34.78 16.61
CA ASP A 282 2.46 -35.16 15.54
C ASP A 282 0.98 -34.90 15.88
N GLY A 283 0.71 -33.79 16.58
CA GLY A 283 -0.65 -33.39 16.94
C GLY A 283 -1.17 -33.91 18.27
N ALA A 284 -0.38 -34.65 19.05
CA ALA A 284 -0.80 -35.15 20.36
C ALA A 284 -1.20 -34.02 21.32
N GLU A 285 -2.17 -34.28 22.18
CA GLU A 285 -2.62 -33.36 23.22
C GLU A 285 -1.56 -33.14 24.31
N CYS A 286 -1.63 -32.00 24.98
CA CYS A 286 -0.77 -31.73 26.13
C CYS A 286 -1.08 -32.67 27.29
N VAL A 287 -0.04 -33.05 28.01
CA VAL A 287 -0.16 -33.81 29.25
C VAL A 287 0.14 -32.85 30.41
N PHE A 288 -0.83 -32.69 31.31
CA PHE A 288 -0.69 -31.85 32.49
C PHE A 288 -0.89 -32.67 33.78
N PRO A 289 -0.05 -32.48 34.81
CA PRO A 289 1.20 -31.71 34.77
C PRO A 289 2.30 -32.38 33.93
N PHE A 290 3.26 -31.61 33.43
CA PHE A 290 4.51 -32.13 32.86
C PHE A 290 5.76 -31.51 33.49
N ILE A 291 6.87 -32.27 33.46
CA ILE A 291 8.16 -31.82 33.99
C ILE A 291 9.05 -31.23 32.89
N PHE A 292 9.57 -30.02 33.10
CA PHE A 292 10.61 -29.37 32.28
C PHE A 292 11.65 -28.66 33.15
N LEU A 293 12.94 -28.93 32.92
CA LEU A 293 14.06 -28.44 33.73
C LEU A 293 13.90 -28.72 35.24
N GLY A 294 13.22 -29.82 35.58
CA GLY A 294 12.93 -30.21 36.96
C GLY A 294 11.77 -29.47 37.63
N GLU A 295 11.09 -28.55 36.94
CA GLU A 295 9.89 -27.86 37.41
C GLU A 295 8.63 -28.47 36.79
N GLU A 296 7.51 -28.41 37.52
CA GLU A 296 6.22 -28.98 37.12
C GLU A 296 5.31 -27.89 36.54
N TYR A 297 4.73 -28.14 35.36
CA TYR A 297 3.87 -27.20 34.64
C TYR A 297 2.47 -27.80 34.42
N ASP A 298 1.45 -27.12 34.94
CA ASP A 298 0.02 -27.48 34.81
C ASP A 298 -0.69 -26.81 33.61
N SER A 299 0.06 -26.04 32.83
CA SER A 299 -0.45 -25.33 31.64
C SER A 299 0.67 -25.20 30.61
N CYS A 300 0.33 -24.73 29.41
CA CYS A 300 1.33 -24.36 28.43
C CYS A 300 2.25 -23.25 28.96
N THR A 301 3.51 -23.30 28.58
CA THR A 301 4.53 -22.35 29.02
C THR A 301 5.30 -21.79 27.84
N THR A 302 5.87 -20.61 28.00
CA THR A 302 6.87 -20.05 27.07
C THR A 302 8.29 -20.28 27.57
N GLU A 303 8.46 -20.92 28.73
CA GLU A 303 9.77 -21.13 29.34
C GLU A 303 10.72 -21.85 28.38
N GLY A 304 11.97 -21.39 28.35
CA GLY A 304 13.00 -21.92 27.44
C GLY A 304 12.87 -21.45 25.99
N ARG A 305 11.92 -20.55 25.67
CA ARG A 305 11.76 -19.98 24.32
C ARG A 305 11.85 -18.46 24.31
N SER A 306 12.48 -17.92 23.27
CA SER A 306 12.59 -16.46 23.06
C SER A 306 11.57 -15.91 22.05
N ASP A 307 10.88 -16.79 21.33
CA ASP A 307 9.87 -16.43 20.32
C ASP A 307 8.46 -16.23 20.91
N GLY A 308 8.27 -16.51 22.21
CA GLY A 308 7.00 -16.31 22.89
C GLY A 308 5.94 -17.37 22.60
N TYR A 309 6.20 -18.36 21.75
CA TYR A 309 5.24 -19.42 21.48
C TYR A 309 5.03 -20.31 22.70
N ARG A 310 3.77 -20.45 23.11
CA ARG A 310 3.38 -21.37 24.17
C ARG A 310 3.52 -22.81 23.68
N TRP A 311 4.12 -23.64 24.52
CA TRP A 311 4.32 -25.05 24.26
C TRP A 311 4.02 -25.88 25.50
N CYS A 312 3.81 -27.17 25.29
CA CYS A 312 3.62 -28.13 26.37
C CYS A 312 4.33 -29.45 26.02
N ALA A 313 4.63 -30.25 27.04
CA ALA A 313 4.95 -31.63 26.80
C ALA A 313 3.69 -32.43 26.44
N THR A 314 3.88 -33.44 25.60
CA THR A 314 2.83 -34.42 25.26
C THR A 314 3.06 -35.74 26.00
N THR A 315 3.89 -35.70 27.05
CA THR A 315 4.15 -36.76 28.02
C THR A 315 4.37 -36.13 29.41
N ASP A 316 4.32 -36.94 30.47
CA ASP A 316 4.51 -36.45 31.86
C ASP A 316 5.90 -35.83 32.13
N ASN A 317 6.90 -36.05 31.26
CA ASN A 317 8.26 -35.57 31.47
C ASN A 317 8.98 -35.23 30.15
N PHE A 318 9.06 -33.94 29.86
CA PHE A 318 9.74 -33.45 28.67
C PHE A 318 11.25 -33.72 28.71
N ASP A 319 11.90 -33.54 29.86
CA ASP A 319 13.36 -33.71 29.98
C ASP A 319 13.82 -35.11 29.55
N LYS A 320 12.97 -36.11 29.79
CA LYS A 320 13.19 -37.52 29.43
C LYS A 320 12.76 -37.83 28.00
N ASP A 321 11.51 -37.54 27.65
CA ASP A 321 10.91 -38.04 26.41
C ASP A 321 11.09 -37.08 25.23
N LYS A 322 11.33 -35.80 25.50
CA LYS A 322 11.57 -34.71 24.53
C LYS A 322 10.45 -34.59 23.48
N LYS A 323 9.23 -34.94 23.87
CA LYS A 323 8.03 -34.89 23.04
C LYS A 323 7.20 -33.67 23.39
N PHE A 324 7.01 -32.79 22.42
CA PHE A 324 6.30 -31.53 22.61
C PHE A 324 5.54 -31.09 21.37
N GLY A 325 4.59 -30.20 21.59
CA GLY A 325 3.95 -29.41 20.55
C GLY A 325 3.59 -28.02 21.06
N PHE A 326 3.23 -27.14 20.13
CA PHE A 326 2.78 -25.79 20.44
C PHE A 326 1.29 -25.77 20.75
N CYS A 327 0.93 -24.92 21.70
CA CYS A 327 -0.44 -24.80 22.16
C CYS A 327 -1.20 -23.81 21.30
N PRO A 328 -2.35 -24.18 20.70
CA PRO A 328 -3.17 -23.24 19.95
C PRO A 328 -3.64 -22.09 20.82
N SER A 329 -3.73 -20.88 20.27
CA SER A 329 -4.40 -19.79 20.98
C SER A 329 -5.87 -20.14 21.15
N ARG A 330 -6.35 -20.03 22.40
CA ARG A 330 -7.77 -19.99 22.67
C ARG A 330 -8.29 -18.63 22.19
N ASP A 331 -9.47 -18.58 21.62
CA ASP A 331 -10.09 -17.33 21.18
C ASP A 331 -10.55 -16.42 22.34
N THR A 332 -10.43 -16.90 23.57
CA THR A 332 -10.63 -16.14 24.82
C THR A 332 -9.32 -15.65 25.43
N ALA A 333 -8.18 -15.99 24.82
CA ALA A 333 -6.87 -15.56 25.27
C ALA A 333 -6.72 -14.05 25.17
N VAL A 334 -5.99 -13.46 26.11
CA VAL A 334 -5.55 -12.08 25.99
C VAL A 334 -4.42 -11.97 24.98
N ILE A 335 -4.34 -10.81 24.34
CA ILE A 335 -3.42 -10.48 23.26
C ILE A 335 -2.43 -9.45 23.80
N GLY A 336 -1.13 -9.65 23.55
CA GLY A 336 -0.06 -8.85 24.13
C GLY A 336 -0.14 -8.75 25.66
N GLY A 337 0.31 -7.61 26.20
CA GLY A 337 0.43 -7.42 27.65
C GLY A 337 1.56 -8.30 28.23
N ASN A 338 1.37 -8.84 29.43
CA ASN A 338 2.36 -9.70 30.09
C ASN A 338 1.83 -11.09 30.46
N SER A 339 0.68 -11.43 29.88
CA SER A 339 -0.05 -12.69 30.06
C SER A 339 -0.61 -13.19 28.73
N GLU A 340 0.02 -12.82 27.62
CA GLU A 340 -0.40 -13.20 26.28
C GLU A 340 -0.70 -14.71 26.16
N GLY A 341 -1.83 -15.04 25.54
CA GLY A 341 -2.31 -16.41 25.44
C GLY A 341 -3.21 -16.85 26.59
N GLU A 342 -3.14 -16.21 27.77
CA GLU A 342 -3.93 -16.61 28.94
C GLU A 342 -5.36 -16.06 28.88
N PRO A 343 -6.38 -16.82 29.31
CA PRO A 343 -7.75 -16.32 29.33
C PRO A 343 -7.94 -15.23 30.39
N CYS A 344 -8.87 -14.30 30.14
CA CYS A 344 -9.31 -13.35 31.15
C CYS A 344 -9.87 -14.09 32.38
N HIS A 345 -9.53 -13.60 33.58
CA HIS A 345 -10.16 -14.06 34.81
C HIS A 345 -11.33 -13.14 35.16
N PHE A 346 -12.56 -13.65 35.09
CA PHE A 346 -13.74 -12.91 35.53
C PHE A 346 -14.37 -13.57 36.76
N PRO A 347 -14.64 -12.81 37.84
CA PRO A 347 -14.31 -11.39 38.01
C PRO A 347 -12.84 -11.16 38.42
N PHE A 348 -12.28 -10.00 38.09
CA PHE A 348 -10.96 -9.55 38.60
C PHE A 348 -11.05 -8.21 39.32
N VAL A 349 -10.10 -7.93 40.21
CA VAL A 349 -9.99 -6.66 40.95
C VAL A 349 -8.95 -5.74 40.32
N PHE A 350 -9.31 -4.48 40.09
CA PHE A 350 -8.44 -3.41 39.61
C PHE A 350 -8.79 -2.06 40.26
N LEU A 351 -7.79 -1.37 40.82
CA LEU A 351 -7.95 -0.16 41.63
C LEU A 351 -9.02 -0.31 42.74
N GLY A 352 -9.06 -1.50 43.36
CA GLY A 352 -10.04 -1.88 44.38
C GLY A 352 -11.48 -2.05 43.88
N GLN A 353 -11.72 -2.00 42.57
CA GLN A 353 -13.02 -2.25 41.95
C GLN A 353 -13.05 -3.60 41.25
N LYS A 354 -14.22 -4.26 41.28
CA LYS A 354 -14.43 -5.59 40.70
C LYS A 354 -15.02 -5.48 39.29
N TYR A 355 -14.34 -6.08 38.32
CA TYR A 355 -14.77 -6.10 36.92
C TYR A 355 -15.21 -7.51 36.53
N THR A 356 -16.30 -7.61 35.77
CA THR A 356 -16.89 -8.88 35.28
C THR A 356 -16.85 -9.01 33.77
N SER A 357 -16.22 -8.03 33.11
CA SER A 357 -15.99 -7.94 31.68
C SER A 357 -14.71 -7.16 31.44
N CYS A 358 -14.21 -7.18 30.21
CA CYS A 358 -13.12 -6.31 29.79
C CYS A 358 -13.46 -4.84 30.05
N THR A 359 -12.44 -4.03 30.33
CA THR A 359 -12.57 -2.62 30.68
C THR A 359 -11.48 -1.81 29.97
N SER A 360 -11.73 -0.52 29.73
CA SER A 360 -10.71 0.43 29.28
C SER A 360 -10.17 1.28 30.44
N GLU A 361 -10.65 1.04 31.67
CA GLU A 361 -10.23 1.79 32.85
C GLU A 361 -8.71 1.70 33.05
N GLY A 362 -8.09 2.83 33.38
CA GLY A 362 -6.63 2.92 33.45
C GLY A 362 -5.94 3.28 32.14
N ARG A 363 -6.61 3.16 30.98
CA ARG A 363 -6.01 3.42 29.66
C ARG A 363 -6.53 4.68 28.98
N GLY A 364 -5.63 5.39 28.28
CA GLY A 364 -5.93 6.62 27.53
C GLY A 364 -6.28 6.40 26.06
N ASP A 365 -5.98 5.22 25.53
CA ASP A 365 -6.24 4.80 24.14
C ASP A 365 -7.63 4.15 23.96
N GLY A 366 -8.35 3.90 25.05
CA GLY A 366 -9.67 3.26 25.02
C GLY A 366 -9.64 1.75 24.74
N LYS A 367 -8.46 1.12 24.62
CA LYS A 367 -8.35 -0.32 24.37
C LYS A 367 -8.90 -1.12 25.55
N LEU A 368 -9.62 -2.19 25.25
CA LEU A 368 -10.21 -3.07 26.26
C LEU A 368 -9.18 -4.09 26.75
N TRP A 369 -9.09 -4.26 28.05
CA TRP A 369 -8.18 -5.19 28.70
C TRP A 369 -8.85 -5.90 29.87
N CYS A 370 -8.22 -6.98 30.35
CA CYS A 370 -8.66 -7.71 31.54
C CYS A 370 -7.46 -8.19 32.37
N GLY A 371 -7.71 -8.42 33.68
CA GLY A 371 -6.79 -9.20 34.51
C GLY A 371 -6.87 -10.68 34.15
N THR A 372 -5.74 -11.36 34.10
CA THR A 372 -5.65 -12.82 33.90
C THR A 372 -5.58 -13.58 35.23
N THR A 373 -5.64 -12.85 36.35
CA THR A 373 -5.80 -13.38 37.71
C THR A 373 -6.98 -12.70 38.42
N ASP A 374 -7.37 -13.20 39.59
CA ASP A 374 -8.45 -12.63 40.38
C ASP A 374 -8.14 -11.22 40.93
N ASN A 375 -6.85 -10.85 41.00
CA ASN A 375 -6.45 -9.53 41.49
C ASN A 375 -5.25 -8.92 40.73
N TYR A 376 -5.54 -8.01 39.79
CA TYR A 376 -4.50 -7.25 39.09
C TYR A 376 -3.71 -6.33 40.03
N ASP A 377 -4.34 -5.81 41.09
CA ASP A 377 -3.67 -4.89 42.00
C ASP A 377 -2.47 -5.55 42.71
N GLU A 378 -2.53 -6.87 42.90
CA GLU A 378 -1.48 -7.70 43.49
C GLU A 378 -0.55 -8.28 42.43
N ASP A 379 -1.09 -8.98 41.43
CA ASP A 379 -0.28 -9.80 40.50
C ASP A 379 0.27 -9.02 39.31
N LYS A 380 -0.39 -7.91 38.94
CA LYS A 380 -0.08 -7.11 37.75
C LYS A 380 -0.12 -7.90 36.43
N LYS A 381 -0.89 -8.99 36.38
CA LYS A 381 -1.05 -9.88 35.22
C LYS A 381 -2.26 -9.48 34.38
N TRP A 382 -2.02 -9.17 33.11
CA TRP A 382 -3.03 -8.63 32.20
C TRP A 382 -2.70 -8.88 30.73
N GLY A 383 -3.70 -8.66 29.87
CA GLY A 383 -3.51 -8.44 28.44
C GLY A 383 -4.75 -7.82 27.80
N PHE A 384 -4.68 -7.55 26.49
CA PHE A 384 -5.78 -6.99 25.73
C PHE A 384 -6.84 -8.05 25.46
N CYS A 385 -8.10 -7.65 25.58
CA CYS A 385 -9.18 -8.56 25.18
C CYS A 385 -9.25 -8.65 23.66
N PRO A 386 -9.61 -9.81 23.09
CA PRO A 386 -9.79 -9.97 21.66
C PRO A 386 -10.76 -8.92 21.10
N ASP A 387 -10.32 -8.24 20.04
CA ASP A 387 -11.11 -7.30 19.26
C ASP A 387 -11.48 -7.92 17.89
N GLN A 388 -11.81 -7.09 16.90
CA GLN A 388 -12.09 -7.60 15.55
C GLN A 388 -10.83 -8.12 14.84
N GLY A 389 -9.65 -7.73 15.31
CA GLY A 389 -8.36 -8.01 14.70
C GLY A 389 -8.24 -7.49 13.28
N TYR A 390 -7.20 -7.99 12.60
CA TYR A 390 -6.86 -7.61 11.24
C TYR A 390 -7.09 -8.77 10.30
N SER A 391 -7.72 -8.50 9.16
CA SER A 391 -7.90 -9.50 8.11
C SER A 391 -6.55 -9.87 7.52
N LEU A 392 -6.05 -11.07 7.85
CA LEU A 392 -4.80 -11.57 7.30
C LEU A 392 -4.84 -11.61 5.76
N PHE A 393 -6.02 -11.88 5.18
CA PHE A 393 -6.22 -11.82 3.74
C PHE A 393 -5.94 -10.43 3.16
N LEU A 394 -6.50 -9.37 3.75
CA LEU A 394 -6.34 -8.00 3.22
C LEU A 394 -4.92 -7.49 3.43
N VAL A 395 -4.36 -7.68 4.63
CA VAL A 395 -2.98 -7.26 4.92
C VAL A 395 -2.01 -8.04 4.03
N ALA A 396 -2.17 -9.35 3.88
CA ALA A 396 -1.31 -10.12 2.99
C ALA A 396 -1.46 -9.72 1.52
N ALA A 397 -2.67 -9.43 1.04
CA ALA A 397 -2.86 -8.97 -0.32
C ALA A 397 -2.08 -7.66 -0.56
N HIS A 398 -2.11 -6.73 0.39
CA HIS A 398 -1.33 -5.49 0.36
C HIS A 398 0.18 -5.76 0.35
N GLU A 399 0.69 -6.53 1.31
CA GLU A 399 2.12 -6.84 1.39
C GLU A 399 2.63 -7.61 0.17
N PHE A 400 1.82 -8.49 -0.41
CA PHE A 400 2.18 -9.16 -1.65
C PHE A 400 2.23 -8.19 -2.84
N GLY A 401 1.46 -7.10 -2.82
CA GLY A 401 1.62 -6.02 -3.79
C GLY A 401 3.01 -5.40 -3.72
N HIS A 402 3.52 -5.16 -2.52
CA HIS A 402 4.91 -4.73 -2.29
C HIS A 402 5.93 -5.77 -2.75
N ALA A 403 5.74 -7.04 -2.38
CA ALA A 403 6.59 -8.16 -2.82
C ALA A 403 6.58 -8.38 -4.33
N LEU A 404 5.59 -7.83 -5.04
CA LEU A 404 5.50 -7.80 -6.50
C LEU A 404 6.02 -6.49 -7.10
N GLY A 405 6.33 -5.48 -6.30
CA GLY A 405 6.97 -4.24 -6.74
C GLY A 405 6.08 -3.00 -6.76
N LEU A 406 4.87 -3.06 -6.22
CA LEU A 406 4.03 -1.89 -6.05
C LEU A 406 4.49 -1.06 -4.85
N ASP A 407 4.32 0.26 -4.96
CA ASP A 407 4.48 1.20 -3.85
C ASP A 407 3.10 1.57 -3.27
N HIS A 408 3.11 2.28 -2.14
CA HIS A 408 1.89 2.80 -1.54
C HIS A 408 1.13 3.75 -2.48
N SER A 409 -0.18 3.52 -2.60
CA SER A 409 -1.11 4.43 -3.26
C SER A 409 -1.48 5.61 -2.35
N SER A 410 -1.93 6.69 -2.98
CA SER A 410 -2.56 7.84 -2.29
C SER A 410 -4.09 7.82 -2.37
N ILE A 411 -4.66 6.83 -3.06
CA ILE A 411 -6.11 6.64 -3.19
C ILE A 411 -6.58 5.77 -2.03
N ARG A 412 -7.49 6.28 -1.20
CA ARG A 412 -7.93 5.63 0.05
C ARG A 412 -8.61 4.28 -0.17
N GLU A 413 -9.25 4.13 -1.31
CA GLU A 413 -9.99 2.95 -1.71
C GLU A 413 -9.09 1.88 -2.37
N ALA A 414 -7.84 2.22 -2.69
CA ALA A 414 -6.88 1.28 -3.26
C ALA A 414 -6.38 0.32 -2.17
N LEU A 415 -6.18 -0.95 -2.55
CA LEU A 415 -5.58 -1.94 -1.66
C LEU A 415 -4.20 -1.47 -1.20
N MET A 416 -3.40 -0.88 -2.08
CA MET A 416 -2.06 -0.37 -1.77
C MET A 416 -2.07 0.94 -0.96
N TYR A 417 -3.22 1.43 -0.49
CA TYR A 417 -3.25 2.53 0.48
C TYR A 417 -2.65 2.09 1.83
N PRO A 418 -1.74 2.86 2.46
CA PRO A 418 -0.98 2.39 3.62
C PRO A 418 -1.82 2.07 4.85
N MET A 419 -2.97 2.70 5.02
CA MET A 419 -3.79 2.54 6.23
C MET A 419 -4.73 1.34 6.09
N TYR A 420 -4.79 0.52 7.14
CA TYR A 420 -5.73 -0.59 7.15
C TYR A 420 -7.16 -0.10 7.27
N SER A 421 -8.02 -0.67 6.42
CA SER A 421 -9.46 -0.58 6.52
C SER A 421 -10.07 -1.93 6.15
N TYR A 422 -10.95 -2.45 6.99
CA TYR A 422 -11.63 -3.69 6.70
C TYR A 422 -12.70 -3.49 5.62
N VAL A 423 -12.64 -4.33 4.58
CA VAL A 423 -13.63 -4.39 3.50
C VAL A 423 -14.14 -5.83 3.39
N GLU A 424 -15.46 -6.02 3.55
CA GLU A 424 -16.07 -7.36 3.49
C GLU A 424 -16.07 -7.93 2.07
N ASP A 425 -16.66 -7.19 1.13
CA ASP A 425 -16.74 -7.58 -0.29
C ASP A 425 -15.57 -6.94 -1.06
N PHE A 426 -14.37 -7.41 -0.79
CA PHE A 426 -13.15 -6.85 -1.38
C PHE A 426 -13.05 -7.08 -2.90
N SER A 427 -12.64 -6.02 -3.60
CA SER A 427 -12.21 -6.04 -5.00
C SER A 427 -11.05 -5.06 -5.18
N LEU A 428 -10.09 -5.38 -6.06
CA LEU A 428 -9.01 -4.45 -6.39
C LEU A 428 -9.56 -3.15 -6.98
N HIS A 429 -8.96 -2.04 -6.58
CA HIS A 429 -9.23 -0.74 -7.18
C HIS A 429 -8.50 -0.63 -8.53
N GLU A 430 -9.01 0.21 -9.45
CA GLU A 430 -8.41 0.39 -10.78
C GLU A 430 -6.94 0.82 -10.69
N ASP A 431 -6.60 1.66 -9.71
CA ASP A 431 -5.22 2.09 -9.42
C ASP A 431 -4.26 0.92 -9.13
N ASP A 432 -4.71 -0.07 -8.35
CA ASP A 432 -3.92 -1.26 -8.06
C ASP A 432 -3.76 -2.12 -9.34
N ILE A 433 -4.83 -2.26 -10.12
CA ILE A 433 -4.85 -3.03 -11.37
C ILE A 433 -3.91 -2.39 -12.40
N GLU A 434 -4.01 -1.08 -12.62
CA GLU A 434 -3.13 -0.33 -13.52
C GLU A 434 -1.67 -0.42 -13.06
N GLY A 435 -1.42 -0.31 -11.75
CA GLY A 435 -0.08 -0.44 -11.17
C GLY A 435 0.54 -1.81 -11.44
N ILE A 436 -0.18 -2.90 -11.13
CA ILE A 436 0.36 -4.25 -11.28
C ILE A 436 0.46 -4.67 -12.75
N GLN A 437 -0.50 -4.27 -13.58
CA GLN A 437 -0.47 -4.54 -15.02
C GLN A 437 0.60 -3.70 -15.74
N TYR A 438 0.94 -2.53 -15.22
CA TYR A 438 2.09 -1.79 -15.72
C TYR A 438 3.40 -2.60 -15.55
N LEU A 439 3.54 -3.32 -14.43
CA LEU A 439 4.69 -4.16 -14.17
C LEU A 439 4.63 -5.46 -15.00
N TYR A 440 3.53 -6.21 -14.92
CA TYR A 440 3.47 -7.60 -15.41
C TYR A 440 2.64 -7.81 -16.68
N GLY A 441 1.97 -6.77 -17.19
CA GLY A 441 1.00 -6.86 -18.26
C GLY A 441 -0.38 -7.33 -17.76
N SER A 442 -1.38 -7.23 -18.63
CA SER A 442 -2.72 -7.78 -18.37
C SER A 442 -2.78 -9.26 -18.74
N LYS A 443 -3.68 -10.00 -18.08
CA LYS A 443 -3.97 -11.41 -18.39
C LYS A 443 -4.63 -11.51 -19.78
N THR A 444 -3.81 -11.64 -20.83
CA THR A 444 -4.28 -11.82 -22.20
C THR A 444 -4.42 -13.30 -22.53
N GLY A 445 -5.57 -13.89 -22.18
CA GLY A 445 -5.91 -15.27 -22.53
C GLY A 445 -7.26 -15.71 -21.95
N PRO A 446 -7.95 -16.71 -22.55
CA PRO A 446 -9.13 -17.29 -21.93
C PRO A 446 -8.77 -17.94 -20.60
N ASP A 447 -9.66 -17.82 -19.61
CA ASP A 447 -9.42 -18.35 -18.26
C ASP A 447 -8.96 -19.82 -18.28
N PRO A 448 -7.94 -20.19 -17.49
CA PRO A 448 -7.66 -21.60 -17.22
C PRO A 448 -8.91 -22.21 -16.59
N ASN A 449 -9.48 -23.24 -17.22
CA ASN A 449 -10.54 -24.03 -16.60
C ASN A 449 -10.06 -24.52 -15.23
N PRO A 450 -10.91 -24.47 -14.18
CA PRO A 450 -10.57 -25.02 -12.87
C PRO A 450 -10.11 -26.48 -13.02
N PRO A 451 -9.05 -26.90 -12.30
CA PRO A 451 -8.53 -28.25 -12.42
C PRO A 451 -9.62 -29.24 -12.03
N LYS A 452 -10.06 -30.06 -13.00
CA LYS A 452 -10.92 -31.21 -12.72
C LYS A 452 -10.13 -32.18 -11.84
N PRO A 453 -10.72 -32.77 -10.80
CA PRO A 453 -10.05 -33.79 -10.00
C PRO A 453 -9.72 -34.99 -10.90
N ASN A 454 -8.43 -35.26 -11.11
CA ASN A 454 -7.98 -36.42 -11.89
C ASN A 454 -7.92 -37.67 -11.00
N PRO A 455 -8.58 -38.78 -11.37
CA PRO A 455 -8.29 -40.12 -10.84
C PRO A 455 -6.97 -40.67 -11.44
N PRO A 456 -6.36 -41.70 -10.82
CA PRO A 456 -4.97 -42.06 -11.09
C PRO A 456 -4.74 -42.89 -12.37
N THR A 457 -3.72 -42.44 -13.12
CA THR A 457 -2.68 -43.20 -13.86
C THR A 457 -3.04 -44.06 -15.08
N LYS A 458 -2.46 -43.73 -16.25
CA LYS A 458 -1.44 -44.53 -16.98
C LYS A 458 -0.97 -43.84 -18.28
N THR A 459 0.35 -43.76 -18.45
CA THR A 459 1.09 -43.51 -19.71
C THR A 459 1.03 -44.76 -20.61
N PRO A 460 1.17 -44.71 -21.96
CA PRO A 460 2.40 -44.30 -22.69
C PRO A 460 2.27 -43.51 -24.03
N TYR A 461 3.37 -42.83 -24.37
CA TYR A 461 3.81 -42.12 -25.61
C TYR A 461 3.66 -42.92 -26.97
N PRO A 462 4.07 -42.40 -28.16
CA PRO A 462 3.53 -41.27 -28.97
C PRO A 462 3.39 -41.65 -30.49
N ASP A 463 2.81 -40.79 -31.36
CA ASP A 463 3.43 -40.40 -32.65
C ASP A 463 2.61 -39.33 -33.42
N PRO A 464 3.25 -38.53 -34.30
CA PRO A 464 2.71 -37.37 -35.01
C PRO A 464 2.43 -37.64 -36.50
N ASP A 465 1.57 -36.82 -37.09
CA ASP A 465 1.59 -36.29 -38.48
C ASP A 465 0.16 -35.82 -38.80
N ASP A 466 0.00 -34.58 -39.26
CA ASP A 466 -0.16 -34.38 -40.70
C ASP A 466 -0.08 -32.89 -41.04
N THR A 467 0.49 -32.67 -42.20
CA THR A 467 0.93 -31.44 -42.82
C THR A 467 -0.11 -30.83 -43.77
N ASP A 468 0.09 -29.55 -44.02
CA ASP A 468 0.07 -28.88 -45.33
C ASP A 468 -1.06 -27.84 -45.62
N PRO A 469 -0.75 -26.72 -46.33
CA PRO A 469 -1.44 -25.44 -46.33
C PRO A 469 -2.12 -25.14 -47.69
N THR A 470 -2.15 -23.85 -48.09
CA THR A 470 -2.60 -23.21 -49.37
C THR A 470 -4.02 -22.60 -49.31
N ASP A 471 -4.35 -21.43 -49.86
CA ASP A 471 -3.67 -20.42 -50.70
C ASP A 471 -4.50 -19.10 -50.70
N GLU A 472 -3.79 -17.96 -50.65
CA GLU A 472 -3.88 -16.71 -51.46
C GLU A 472 -5.21 -16.01 -51.91
N PRO A 473 -5.16 -14.73 -52.40
CA PRO A 473 -6.11 -13.67 -52.06
C PRO A 473 -6.81 -12.93 -53.24
N GLU A 474 -7.67 -11.96 -52.86
CA GLU A 474 -8.16 -10.75 -53.60
C GLU A 474 -8.96 -10.94 -54.93
N PRO A 475 -9.85 -10.00 -55.36
CA PRO A 475 -9.51 -8.59 -55.59
C PRO A 475 -10.59 -7.51 -55.31
N THR A 476 -10.06 -6.30 -55.34
CA THR A 476 -10.59 -4.92 -55.38
C THR A 476 -11.50 -4.60 -56.57
N GLU A 477 -12.38 -3.59 -56.43
CA GLU A 477 -12.54 -2.48 -57.40
C GLU A 477 -13.51 -1.36 -56.91
N PRO A 478 -13.51 -0.16 -57.54
CA PRO A 478 -13.63 1.15 -56.88
C PRO A 478 -14.94 1.91 -57.17
N THR A 479 -15.24 3.00 -56.44
CA THR A 479 -16.14 4.07 -56.96
C THR A 479 -15.88 5.45 -56.33
N THR A 480 -15.37 6.35 -57.19
CA THR A 480 -15.76 7.74 -57.47
C THR A 480 -16.06 8.76 -56.36
N THR A 481 -15.25 9.82 -56.41
CA THR A 481 -15.34 11.14 -55.77
C THR A 481 -16.68 11.86 -56.01
N THR A 482 -17.30 12.35 -54.94
CA THR A 482 -18.17 13.55 -54.98
C THR A 482 -17.85 14.42 -53.78
N THR A 483 -17.61 15.69 -54.07
CA THR A 483 -17.16 16.75 -53.18
C THR A 483 -18.23 17.08 -52.14
N ALA A 484 -17.98 16.70 -50.89
CA ALA A 484 -18.65 17.23 -49.71
C ALA A 484 -17.56 17.73 -48.76
N VAL A 485 -17.70 18.96 -48.27
CA VAL A 485 -16.83 19.51 -47.22
C VAL A 485 -17.09 18.67 -45.97
N THR A 486 -16.23 17.70 -45.73
CA THR A 486 -16.21 16.91 -44.51
C THR A 486 -15.86 17.82 -43.34
N PRO A 487 -16.57 17.74 -42.20
CA PRO A 487 -16.08 18.34 -40.98
C PRO A 487 -14.81 17.56 -40.61
N VAL A 488 -13.65 18.18 -40.80
CA VAL A 488 -12.40 17.68 -40.21
C VAL A 488 -12.69 17.54 -38.72
N ASP A 489 -12.52 16.33 -38.20
CA ASP A 489 -12.52 16.03 -36.77
C ASP A 489 -11.77 17.15 -36.04
N PRO A 490 -12.40 17.86 -35.07
CA PRO A 490 -11.77 18.97 -34.37
C PRO A 490 -10.38 18.64 -33.79
N THR A 491 -10.11 17.38 -33.48
CA THR A 491 -8.80 16.88 -33.00
C THR A 491 -7.70 16.89 -34.07
N LYS A 492 -8.06 16.94 -35.36
CA LYS A 492 -7.14 16.92 -36.51
C LYS A 492 -6.84 18.30 -37.09
N ASP A 493 -7.61 19.32 -36.69
CA ASP A 493 -7.37 20.71 -37.07
C ASP A 493 -6.62 21.45 -35.96
N ALA A 494 -5.30 21.63 -36.14
CA ALA A 494 -4.44 22.34 -35.19
C ALA A 494 -4.92 23.77 -34.87
N CYS A 495 -5.64 24.44 -35.79
CA CYS A 495 -6.16 25.78 -35.57
C CYS A 495 -7.42 25.79 -34.69
N LYS A 496 -8.04 24.63 -34.40
CA LYS A 496 -9.14 24.49 -33.45
C LYS A 496 -8.69 24.01 -32.07
N ILE A 497 -7.43 23.58 -31.93
CA ILE A 497 -6.84 23.16 -30.66
C ILE A 497 -6.58 24.38 -29.77
N THR A 498 -7.11 24.35 -28.55
CA THR A 498 -6.97 25.45 -27.58
C THR A 498 -5.73 25.31 -26.69
N LYS A 499 -5.23 24.08 -26.51
CA LYS A 499 -4.06 23.74 -25.71
C LYS A 499 -3.42 22.46 -26.25
N PHE A 500 -2.11 22.50 -26.46
CA PHE A 500 -1.29 21.35 -26.83
C PHE A 500 -0.78 20.64 -25.56
N ASP A 501 -0.43 19.37 -25.69
CA ASP A 501 0.17 18.61 -24.58
C ASP A 501 1.62 19.06 -24.35
N THR A 502 2.36 19.24 -25.44
CA THR A 502 3.64 19.97 -25.41
C THR A 502 3.98 20.63 -26.75
N ILE A 503 4.76 21.70 -26.68
CA ILE A 503 5.37 22.42 -27.79
C ILE A 503 6.89 22.42 -27.59
N THR A 504 7.63 21.86 -28.56
CA THR A 504 9.09 21.78 -28.48
C THR A 504 9.77 21.89 -29.84
N VAL A 505 11.09 21.99 -29.85
CA VAL A 505 11.90 22.01 -31.07
C VAL A 505 12.70 20.72 -31.17
N ILE A 506 12.48 19.97 -32.26
CA ILE A 506 13.18 18.73 -32.58
C ILE A 506 13.69 18.82 -34.00
N ALA A 507 14.95 18.48 -34.23
CA ALA A 507 15.63 18.59 -35.53
C ALA A 507 15.57 20.00 -36.15
N GLY A 508 15.45 21.04 -35.32
CA GLY A 508 15.31 22.43 -35.77
C GLY A 508 13.91 22.82 -36.28
N GLU A 509 12.93 21.92 -36.19
CA GLU A 509 11.53 22.18 -36.54
C GLU A 509 10.70 22.32 -35.25
N LEU A 510 9.77 23.27 -35.25
CA LEU A 510 8.84 23.46 -34.14
C LEU A 510 7.75 22.38 -34.23
N HIS A 511 7.57 21.61 -33.17
CA HIS A 511 6.60 20.53 -33.08
C HIS A 511 5.52 20.87 -32.04
N PHE A 512 4.28 20.50 -32.36
CA PHE A 512 3.11 20.65 -31.52
C PHE A 512 2.49 19.28 -31.33
N PHE A 513 2.38 18.80 -30.10
CA PHE A 513 1.87 17.46 -29.79
C PHE A 513 0.48 17.55 -29.15
N LYS A 514 -0.44 16.69 -29.59
CA LYS A 514 -1.75 16.55 -28.98
C LYS A 514 -2.33 15.16 -29.18
N ASP A 515 -2.68 14.47 -28.10
CA ASP A 515 -3.51 13.25 -28.08
C ASP A 515 -3.07 12.19 -29.11
N GLY A 516 -1.78 11.83 -29.13
CA GLY A 516 -1.22 10.83 -30.05
C GLY A 516 -0.86 11.37 -31.44
N LEU A 517 -1.13 12.65 -31.71
CA LEU A 517 -0.82 13.31 -32.97
C LEU A 517 0.23 14.41 -32.78
N TYR A 518 0.92 14.75 -33.87
CA TYR A 518 1.77 15.93 -33.89
C TYR A 518 1.74 16.68 -35.22
N TRP A 519 1.98 17.99 -35.14
CA TRP A 519 2.22 18.86 -36.29
C TRP A 519 3.61 19.44 -36.19
N LYS A 520 4.21 19.79 -37.33
CA LYS A 520 5.52 20.42 -37.36
C LYS A 520 5.59 21.58 -38.34
N MET A 521 6.40 22.57 -38.01
CA MET A 521 6.66 23.73 -38.85
C MET A 521 8.16 23.90 -39.06
N SER A 522 8.56 23.93 -40.34
CA SER A 522 9.95 24.15 -40.72
C SER A 522 10.32 25.63 -40.62
N SER A 523 11.60 25.92 -40.37
CA SER A 523 12.14 27.29 -40.39
C SER A 523 12.70 27.70 -41.77
N GLY A 524 12.57 26.85 -42.80
CA GLY A 524 13.08 27.08 -44.15
C GLY A 524 12.14 27.82 -45.12
N ARG A 525 12.44 27.76 -46.43
CA ARG A 525 11.69 28.45 -47.52
C ARG A 525 10.25 27.91 -47.74
N GLU A 526 9.95 26.71 -47.26
CA GLU A 526 8.59 26.16 -47.22
C GLU A 526 7.92 26.51 -45.89
N THR A 527 7.32 27.70 -45.81
CA THR A 527 6.58 28.13 -44.62
C THR A 527 5.17 27.53 -44.63
N GLY A 528 4.93 26.51 -43.81
CA GLY A 528 3.61 25.92 -43.63
C GLY A 528 3.59 24.85 -42.53
N LEU A 529 2.47 24.76 -41.81
CA LEU A 529 2.21 23.70 -40.84
C LEU A 529 2.01 22.37 -41.58
N LYS A 530 2.76 21.33 -41.23
CA LYS A 530 2.64 19.98 -41.79
C LYS A 530 2.11 19.02 -40.72
N GLY A 531 1.15 18.16 -41.07
CA GLY A 531 0.50 17.21 -40.16
C GLY A 531 -1.03 17.16 -40.39
N PRO A 532 -1.79 16.44 -39.54
CA PRO A 532 -1.31 15.68 -38.38
C PRO A 532 -0.53 14.42 -38.79
N PHE A 533 0.50 14.09 -38.02
CA PHE A 533 1.21 12.82 -38.08
C PHE A 533 0.95 12.04 -36.79
N SER A 534 0.99 10.70 -36.85
CA SER A 534 0.89 9.89 -35.63
C SER A 534 2.22 9.91 -34.88
N ILE A 535 2.17 10.08 -33.55
CA ILE A 535 3.33 9.93 -32.66
C ILE A 535 3.86 8.49 -32.76
N SER A 536 2.98 7.49 -32.70
CA SER A 536 3.34 6.07 -32.69
C SER A 536 4.07 5.62 -33.97
N ASP A 537 3.80 6.26 -35.12
CA ASP A 537 4.45 5.91 -36.39
C ASP A 537 5.93 6.27 -36.39
N LYS A 538 6.30 7.33 -35.66
CA LYS A 538 7.66 7.86 -35.63
C LYS A 538 8.41 7.50 -34.35
N TRP A 539 7.71 7.49 -33.23
CA TRP A 539 8.21 7.22 -31.89
C TRP A 539 7.34 6.13 -31.27
N THR A 540 7.63 4.87 -31.64
CA THR A 540 6.77 3.70 -31.37
C THR A 540 6.49 3.46 -29.90
N GLU A 541 7.44 3.80 -29.01
CA GLU A 541 7.35 3.55 -27.57
C GLU A 541 6.84 4.75 -26.76
N LEU A 542 6.50 5.87 -27.43
CA LEU A 542 5.98 7.03 -26.70
C LEU A 542 4.47 6.87 -26.41
N PRO A 543 4.03 7.30 -25.21
CA PRO A 543 2.60 7.44 -24.93
C PRO A 543 1.96 8.49 -25.84
N ALA A 544 0.63 8.45 -25.93
CA ALA A 544 -0.14 9.40 -26.73
C ALA A 544 0.05 10.85 -26.26
N VAL A 545 0.18 11.05 -24.94
CA VAL A 545 0.38 12.37 -24.32
C VAL A 545 1.83 12.43 -23.82
N ILE A 546 2.53 13.52 -24.13
CA ILE A 546 3.88 13.80 -23.61
C ILE A 546 3.91 15.22 -23.04
N ASP A 547 4.65 15.42 -21.94
CA ASP A 547 4.68 16.67 -21.19
C ASP A 547 5.79 17.62 -21.65
N SER A 548 6.92 17.08 -22.10
CA SER A 548 7.99 17.88 -22.69
C SER A 548 8.98 17.02 -23.47
N ALA A 549 9.79 17.67 -24.30
CA ALA A 549 10.89 17.01 -24.98
C ALA A 549 12.02 17.99 -25.29
N PHE A 550 13.22 17.48 -25.48
CA PHE A 550 14.35 18.25 -26.03
C PHE A 550 15.28 17.36 -26.86
N GLU A 551 16.04 17.99 -27.75
CA GLU A 551 17.12 17.33 -28.48
C GLU A 551 18.47 17.82 -27.97
N ASP A 552 19.35 16.88 -27.57
CA ASP A 552 20.73 17.22 -27.26
C ASP A 552 21.50 17.56 -28.54
N LEU A 553 21.97 18.80 -28.63
CA LEU A 553 22.67 19.31 -29.82
C LEU A 553 24.01 18.62 -30.08
N LEU A 554 24.62 17.96 -29.08
CA LEU A 554 25.88 17.24 -29.25
C LEU A 554 25.69 15.83 -29.80
N THR A 555 24.82 15.05 -29.15
CA THR A 555 24.63 13.63 -29.50
C THR A 555 23.47 13.38 -30.45
N ARG A 556 22.63 14.39 -30.71
CA ARG A 556 21.37 14.31 -31.47
C ARG A 556 20.36 13.34 -30.86
N LYS A 557 20.54 13.00 -29.58
CA LYS A 557 19.58 12.19 -28.81
C LYS A 557 18.37 13.04 -28.47
N GLN A 558 17.19 12.48 -28.67
CA GLN A 558 15.92 13.13 -28.37
C GLN A 558 15.38 12.58 -27.05
N TYR A 559 15.21 13.44 -26.07
CA TYR A 559 14.63 13.12 -24.77
C TYR A 559 13.16 13.52 -24.78
N PHE A 560 12.29 12.61 -24.39
CA PHE A 560 10.85 12.84 -24.23
C PHE A 560 10.46 12.54 -22.80
N PHE A 561 9.55 13.33 -22.23
CA PHE A 561 9.07 13.20 -20.85
C PHE A 561 7.55 13.06 -20.87
N SER A 562 7.04 12.16 -20.04
CA SER A 562 5.61 11.99 -19.79
C SER A 562 5.42 11.45 -18.37
N GLY A 563 4.64 12.16 -17.56
CA GLY A 563 4.57 11.96 -16.11
C GLY A 563 5.97 11.93 -15.49
N THR A 564 6.18 10.95 -14.62
CA THR A 564 7.47 10.71 -13.95
C THR A 564 8.47 9.93 -14.80
N ARG A 565 8.22 9.78 -16.12
CA ARG A 565 9.03 8.94 -17.01
C ARG A 565 9.65 9.73 -18.15
N PHE A 566 10.76 9.21 -18.68
CA PHE A 566 11.40 9.74 -19.88
C PHE A 566 11.95 8.65 -20.80
N TRP A 567 12.01 8.96 -22.09
CA TRP A 567 12.58 8.12 -23.15
C TRP A 567 13.71 8.88 -23.84
N VAL A 568 14.71 8.15 -24.32
CA VAL A 568 15.84 8.69 -25.07
C VAL A 568 15.95 7.97 -26.40
N TYR A 569 15.65 8.68 -27.48
CA TYR A 569 15.74 8.18 -28.85
C TYR A 569 17.08 8.56 -29.49
N GLN A 570 17.64 7.62 -30.24
CA GLN A 570 18.78 7.83 -31.13
C GLN A 570 18.50 7.11 -32.46
N GLY A 571 17.94 7.83 -33.42
CA GLY A 571 17.43 7.22 -34.66
C GLY A 571 16.22 6.34 -34.36
N LYS A 572 16.26 5.06 -34.74
CA LYS A 572 15.22 4.07 -34.44
C LYS A 572 15.37 3.40 -33.06
N ASN A 573 16.53 3.57 -32.42
CA ASN A 573 16.78 2.97 -31.11
C ASN A 573 16.21 3.85 -30.02
N VAL A 574 15.59 3.24 -29.02
CA VAL A 574 14.96 3.91 -27.89
C VAL A 574 15.45 3.29 -26.58
N LEU A 575 15.68 4.14 -25.60
CA LEU A 575 15.96 3.76 -24.21
C LEU A 575 14.90 4.39 -23.33
N GLY A 576 14.06 3.59 -22.69
CA GLY A 576 13.01 4.04 -21.80
C GLY A 576 11.74 3.19 -21.91
N PRO A 577 10.71 3.48 -21.11
CA PRO A 577 10.67 4.57 -20.13
C PRO A 577 11.66 4.38 -18.98
N ARG A 578 12.25 5.48 -18.48
CA ARG A 578 13.04 5.52 -17.25
C ARG A 578 12.44 6.56 -16.31
N SER A 579 12.50 6.33 -15.00
CA SER A 579 12.10 7.36 -14.03
C SER A 579 12.96 8.61 -14.18
N ILE A 580 12.34 9.79 -14.16
CA ILE A 580 13.03 11.09 -14.17
C ILE A 580 13.97 11.25 -12.96
N GLU A 581 13.79 10.48 -11.91
CA GLU A 581 14.70 10.41 -10.76
C GLU A 581 16.08 9.87 -11.13
N LYS A 582 16.19 9.05 -12.18
CA LYS A 582 17.50 8.62 -12.72
C LYS A 582 18.32 9.82 -13.22
N LEU A 583 17.66 10.93 -13.55
CA LEU A 583 18.32 12.19 -13.87
C LEU A 583 18.69 13.00 -12.63
N GLY A 584 18.34 12.57 -11.41
CA GLY A 584 18.57 13.29 -10.16
C GLY A 584 17.48 14.32 -9.83
N LEU A 585 16.31 14.23 -10.48
CA LEU A 585 15.14 15.01 -10.08
C LEU A 585 14.52 14.42 -8.80
N PRO A 586 13.99 15.24 -7.87
CA PRO A 586 13.30 14.74 -6.69
C PRO A 586 12.00 14.02 -7.06
N ASN A 587 11.63 12.97 -6.32
CA ASN A 587 10.36 12.23 -6.50
C ASN A 587 9.09 13.07 -6.28
N THR A 588 9.21 14.26 -5.68
CA THR A 588 8.12 15.25 -5.59
C THR A 588 7.73 15.85 -6.95
N ILE A 589 8.53 15.63 -7.99
CA ILE A 589 8.30 16.15 -9.33
C ILE A 589 7.47 15.14 -10.11
N LEU A 590 6.22 15.51 -10.39
CA LEU A 590 5.26 14.61 -11.05
C LEU A 590 5.40 14.58 -12.57
N LYS A 591 5.97 15.64 -13.15
CA LYS A 591 6.27 15.75 -14.58
C LYS A 591 7.27 16.85 -14.87
N VAL A 592 7.91 16.76 -16.03
CA VAL A 592 8.76 17.82 -16.59
C VAL A 592 7.95 18.54 -17.66
N GLU A 593 7.62 19.80 -17.40
CA GLU A 593 6.73 20.63 -18.23
C GLU A 593 7.52 21.53 -19.20
N GLY A 594 8.85 21.50 -19.14
CA GLY A 594 9.63 22.32 -20.05
C GLY A 594 11.09 21.92 -20.06
N ALA A 595 11.72 22.09 -21.22
CA ALA A 595 13.12 21.75 -21.40
C ALA A 595 13.83 22.79 -22.26
N LEU A 596 14.80 23.47 -21.65
CA LEU A 596 15.54 24.56 -22.30
C LEU A 596 17.03 24.23 -22.40
N GLN A 597 17.50 23.99 -23.62
CA GLN A 597 18.93 23.79 -23.88
C GLN A 597 19.73 25.05 -23.53
N ARG A 598 20.80 24.89 -22.77
CA ARG A 598 21.70 25.97 -22.35
C ARG A 598 23.15 25.66 -22.72
N GLY A 599 23.55 26.09 -23.91
CA GLY A 599 24.89 25.82 -24.43
C GLY A 599 25.12 24.35 -24.75
N LYS A 600 26.38 23.92 -24.77
CA LYS A 600 26.77 22.54 -25.12
C LYS A 600 26.77 21.67 -23.87
N GLY A 601 25.78 20.77 -23.76
CA GLY A 601 25.73 19.71 -22.73
C GLY A 601 24.95 20.04 -21.44
N LYS A 602 24.28 21.19 -21.34
CA LYS A 602 23.40 21.49 -20.19
C LYS A 602 21.97 21.79 -20.66
N VAL A 603 20.99 21.29 -19.92
CA VAL A 603 19.56 21.54 -20.17
C VAL A 603 18.92 21.98 -18.87
N LEU A 604 18.02 22.96 -18.93
CA LEU A 604 17.17 23.32 -17.81
C LEU A 604 15.84 22.59 -17.94
N LEU A 605 15.46 21.83 -16.93
CA LEU A 605 14.18 21.13 -16.85
C LEU A 605 13.26 21.91 -15.91
N PHE A 606 12.05 22.22 -16.34
CA PHE A 606 11.06 23.01 -15.61
C PHE A 606 9.96 22.10 -15.09
N SER A 607 9.50 22.34 -13.87
CA SER A 607 8.34 21.69 -13.29
C SER A 607 7.74 22.59 -12.22
N GLY A 608 6.48 23.00 -12.43
CA GLY A 608 5.84 24.05 -11.66
C GLY A 608 6.73 25.30 -11.56
N GLU A 609 6.80 25.88 -10.37
CA GLU A 609 7.52 27.14 -10.14
C GLU A 609 9.06 27.00 -10.11
N ASN A 610 9.58 25.80 -10.36
CA ASN A 610 10.99 25.47 -10.20
C ASN A 610 11.64 24.98 -11.49
N TYR A 611 12.95 25.12 -11.57
CA TYR A 611 13.76 24.47 -12.59
C TYR A 611 15.03 23.84 -12.02
N TRP A 612 15.51 22.82 -12.72
CA TRP A 612 16.74 22.07 -12.44
C TRP A 612 17.68 22.14 -13.63
N ARG A 613 18.99 22.03 -13.39
CA ARG A 613 19.97 21.98 -14.48
C ARG A 613 20.54 20.57 -14.62
N LEU A 614 20.17 19.92 -15.71
CA LEU A 614 20.68 18.62 -16.13
C LEU A 614 22.04 18.76 -16.83
N ASP A 615 23.02 17.98 -16.38
CA ASP A 615 24.18 17.62 -17.18
C ASP A 615 23.83 16.45 -18.09
N VAL A 616 23.80 16.69 -19.39
CA VAL A 616 23.35 15.68 -20.37
C VAL A 616 24.37 14.56 -20.50
N LYS A 617 25.68 14.85 -20.34
CA LYS A 617 26.74 13.85 -20.45
C LYS A 617 26.77 12.94 -19.22
N ALA A 618 26.64 13.53 -18.03
CA ALA A 618 26.57 12.78 -16.78
C ALA A 618 25.17 12.19 -16.51
N GLN A 619 24.16 12.58 -17.30
CA GLN A 619 22.75 12.27 -17.09
C GLN A 619 22.29 12.52 -15.66
N LYS A 620 22.71 13.65 -15.07
CA LYS A 620 22.45 13.97 -13.66
C LYS A 620 22.22 15.46 -13.44
N ILE A 621 21.30 15.80 -12.53
CA ILE A 621 21.05 17.17 -12.06
C ILE A 621 22.28 17.67 -11.30
N ASP A 622 22.71 18.88 -11.64
CA ASP A 622 23.79 19.57 -10.94
C ASP A 622 23.41 19.89 -9.49
N ARG A 623 24.38 19.88 -8.57
CA ARG A 623 24.18 20.28 -7.18
C ARG A 623 23.72 21.75 -7.09
N GLY A 624 22.83 22.06 -6.13
CA GLY A 624 22.34 23.42 -5.88
C GLY A 624 21.07 23.82 -6.66
N TYR A 625 20.32 22.82 -7.11
CA TYR A 625 18.97 22.95 -7.69
C TYR A 625 17.97 22.16 -6.82
N PRO A 626 16.66 22.49 -6.80
CA PRO A 626 15.96 23.44 -7.69
C PRO A 626 16.30 24.91 -7.45
N ARG A 627 15.90 25.75 -8.42
CA ARG A 627 15.80 27.21 -8.29
C ARG A 627 14.42 27.66 -8.77
N TYR A 628 13.91 28.75 -8.19
CA TYR A 628 12.66 29.35 -8.64
C TYR A 628 12.80 29.98 -10.02
N THR A 629 11.80 29.74 -10.86
CA THR A 629 11.76 30.21 -12.25
C THR A 629 11.78 31.74 -12.31
N ASP A 630 10.94 32.41 -11.53
CA ASP A 630 10.84 33.89 -11.49
C ASP A 630 12.15 34.62 -11.15
N THR A 631 12.99 34.00 -10.33
CA THR A 631 14.25 34.57 -9.85
C THR A 631 15.25 34.73 -11.00
N TYR A 632 15.13 33.89 -12.03
CA TYR A 632 16.05 33.89 -13.18
C TYR A 632 15.37 34.32 -14.49
N PHE A 633 14.08 34.06 -14.60
CA PHE A 633 13.23 34.33 -15.76
C PHE A 633 12.10 35.28 -15.34
N GLY A 634 12.44 36.47 -14.87
CA GLY A 634 11.45 37.44 -14.42
C GLY A 634 10.45 37.84 -15.53
N GLY A 635 9.17 37.90 -15.17
CA GLY A 635 8.09 38.37 -16.05
C GLY A 635 7.36 37.29 -16.86
N VAL A 636 7.70 36.01 -16.66
CA VAL A 636 7.02 34.85 -17.27
C VAL A 636 6.13 34.14 -16.23
N PRO A 637 5.12 33.36 -16.65
CA PRO A 637 4.32 32.56 -15.73
C PRO A 637 5.17 31.49 -15.01
N ASN A 638 4.93 31.32 -13.70
CA ASN A 638 5.57 30.29 -12.89
C ASN A 638 5.00 28.89 -13.15
N ASP A 639 3.83 28.80 -13.75
CA ASP A 639 3.08 27.58 -14.09
C ASP A 639 3.06 27.34 -15.62
N ALA A 640 4.15 27.70 -16.30
CA ALA A 640 4.27 27.46 -17.74
C ALA A 640 4.29 25.95 -18.03
N HIS A 641 3.40 25.49 -18.91
CA HIS A 641 3.30 24.07 -19.28
C HIS A 641 4.21 23.68 -20.45
N ASP A 642 4.84 24.67 -21.11
CA ASP A 642 5.88 24.48 -22.11
C ASP A 642 6.98 25.53 -21.97
N VAL A 643 8.24 25.10 -22.06
CA VAL A 643 9.39 26.00 -22.15
C VAL A 643 10.36 25.52 -23.21
N PHE A 644 10.62 26.34 -24.24
CA PHE A 644 11.50 25.97 -25.35
C PHE A 644 12.24 27.18 -25.96
N HIS A 645 13.34 26.91 -26.67
CA HIS A 645 14.09 27.92 -27.41
C HIS A 645 13.82 27.82 -28.91
N TYR A 646 13.39 28.92 -29.53
CA TYR A 646 13.08 28.98 -30.96
C TYR A 646 13.44 30.34 -31.56
N LYS A 647 14.12 30.36 -32.72
CA LYS A 647 14.53 31.59 -33.44
C LYS A 647 15.16 32.66 -32.51
N ASP A 648 16.16 32.27 -31.72
CA ASP A 648 16.91 33.13 -30.78
C ASP A 648 16.12 33.72 -29.60
N HIS A 649 14.93 33.18 -29.34
CA HIS A 649 14.08 33.58 -28.21
C HIS A 649 13.67 32.38 -27.37
N ILE A 650 13.40 32.63 -26.09
CA ILE A 650 12.86 31.63 -25.16
C ILE A 650 11.35 31.88 -25.04
N TYR A 651 10.56 30.83 -25.14
CA TYR A 651 9.11 30.88 -25.04
C TYR A 651 8.67 30.13 -23.79
N PHE A 652 7.77 30.73 -23.02
CA PHE A 652 7.05 30.12 -21.92
C PHE A 652 5.57 30.12 -22.30
N CYS A 653 4.95 28.95 -22.46
CA CYS A 653 3.53 28.86 -22.81
C CYS A 653 2.69 28.53 -21.58
N ARG A 654 1.53 29.19 -21.50
CA ARG A 654 0.48 28.87 -20.53
C ARG A 654 -0.86 28.91 -21.23
N ASP A 655 -1.49 27.75 -21.28
CA ASP A 655 -2.69 27.45 -22.06
C ASP A 655 -2.54 27.91 -23.52
N ARG A 656 -3.32 28.92 -23.93
CA ARG A 656 -3.35 29.45 -25.31
C ARG A 656 -2.36 30.59 -25.57
N PHE A 657 -1.64 31.03 -24.54
CA PHE A 657 -0.76 32.20 -24.57
C PHE A 657 0.71 31.81 -24.46
N TYR A 658 1.59 32.67 -24.97
CA TYR A 658 3.03 32.56 -24.73
C TYR A 658 3.63 33.89 -24.29
N TRP A 659 4.70 33.80 -23.52
CA TRP A 659 5.61 34.89 -23.16
C TRP A 659 6.93 34.62 -23.84
N ARG A 660 7.33 35.53 -24.73
CA ARG A 660 8.61 35.47 -25.44
C ARG A 660 9.62 36.35 -24.73
N MET A 661 10.79 35.78 -24.52
CA MET A 661 11.91 36.42 -23.87
C MET A 661 13.08 36.54 -24.86
N ASN A 662 13.65 37.73 -24.92
CA ASN A 662 14.82 38.01 -25.76
C ASN A 662 16.14 37.57 -25.10
N SER A 663 17.25 37.70 -25.83
CA SER A 663 18.59 37.32 -25.35
C SER A 663 19.06 38.09 -24.10
N ARG A 664 18.46 39.24 -23.79
CA ARG A 664 18.70 40.02 -22.56
C ARG A 664 17.85 39.57 -21.37
N ARG A 665 17.08 38.49 -21.52
CA ARG A 665 16.15 37.95 -20.53
C ARG A 665 15.04 38.90 -20.12
N GLN A 666 14.56 39.68 -21.07
CA GLN A 666 13.37 40.52 -20.89
C GLN A 666 12.23 39.96 -21.72
N VAL A 667 11.06 39.84 -21.10
CA VAL A 667 9.83 39.53 -21.85
C VAL A 667 9.54 40.71 -22.76
N ASP A 668 9.61 40.47 -24.07
CA ASP A 668 9.47 41.49 -25.10
C ASP A 668 8.20 41.33 -25.94
N ARG A 669 7.51 40.19 -25.81
CA ARG A 669 6.21 39.94 -26.43
C ARG A 669 5.40 38.95 -25.62
N VAL A 670 4.10 39.20 -25.51
CA VAL A 670 3.08 38.25 -25.09
C VAL A 670 2.13 38.06 -26.27
N GLY A 671 1.78 36.82 -26.59
CA GLY A 671 0.99 36.53 -27.79
C GLY A 671 0.20 35.24 -27.67
N TYR A 672 -0.43 34.85 -28.78
CA TYR A 672 -1.25 33.64 -28.87
C TYR A 672 -0.51 32.56 -29.66
N VAL A 673 -0.48 31.34 -29.11
CA VAL A 673 0.13 30.18 -29.78
C VAL A 673 -0.51 29.97 -31.16
N LYS A 674 -1.83 30.03 -31.24
CA LYS A 674 -2.60 29.82 -32.47
C LYS A 674 -2.28 30.81 -33.59
N TYR A 675 -2.19 32.10 -33.27
CA TYR A 675 -2.03 33.13 -34.29
C TYR A 675 -0.57 33.37 -34.63
N ASP A 676 0.29 33.45 -33.61
CA ASP A 676 1.67 33.88 -33.78
C ASP A 676 2.64 32.72 -34.04
N LEU A 677 2.35 31.51 -33.52
CA LEU A 677 3.20 30.33 -33.71
C LEU A 677 2.67 29.40 -34.81
N LEU A 678 1.35 29.19 -34.87
CA LEU A 678 0.73 28.34 -35.92
C LEU A 678 0.33 29.11 -37.19
N ASN A 679 0.34 30.45 -37.18
CA ASN A 679 -0.11 31.30 -38.30
C ASN A 679 -1.56 31.01 -38.76
N CYS A 680 -2.45 30.63 -37.84
CA CYS A 680 -3.86 30.42 -38.16
C CYS A 680 -4.56 31.75 -38.52
N SER A 681 -5.53 31.69 -39.44
CA SER A 681 -6.36 32.85 -39.80
C SER A 681 -7.62 32.89 -38.94
N ASP A 682 -8.08 34.07 -38.52
CA ASP A 682 -9.43 34.22 -37.97
C ASP A 682 -10.49 34.25 -39.07
N ALA A 683 -11.76 34.04 -38.70
CA ALA A 683 -12.92 34.01 -39.61
C ALA A 683 -13.11 35.32 -40.43
N SER A 684 -12.36 36.38 -40.14
CA SER A 684 -12.35 37.66 -40.86
C SER A 684 -11.19 37.82 -41.86
N GLY A 685 -10.23 36.89 -41.95
CA GLY A 685 -9.14 36.93 -42.93
C GLY A 685 -8.07 38.00 -42.72
N THR A 686 -8.05 38.71 -41.59
CA THR A 686 -7.07 39.78 -41.31
C THR A 686 -5.89 39.25 -40.51
N ARG A 687 -4.66 39.41 -41.02
CA ARG A 687 -3.42 39.22 -40.23
C ARG A 687 -3.17 40.49 -39.40
N TYR A 688 -3.07 40.35 -38.08
CA TYR A 688 -2.65 41.42 -37.17
C TYR A 688 -1.14 41.40 -36.95
#